data_AF-A0A1Z4KWT8-F1
#
_entry.id   AF-A0A1Z4KWT8-F1
#
_cell.length_a   1.000
_cell.length_b   1.000
_cell.length_c   1.000
_cell.angle_alpha   90.00
_cell.angle_beta   90.00
_cell.angle_gamma   90.00
#
_symmetry.space_group_name_H-M   'P 1'
#
loop_
_entity.id
_entity.type
_entity.pdbx_description
1 polymer ?
#
loop_
_entity_poly.entity_id
_entity_poly.type
_entity_poly.pdbx_seq_one_letter_code
_entity_poly.pdbx_strand_id
1 'polypeptide(L)'
;MSDKRLRQSESENYIYIYMVSLIATQGTLFDLQTVLDYGQSVVNVAQDLSKSLIEYRPLTTKTIQAQMNRHFHGTAAEGAWLWKDAYEAVEVASILYLRHKGLSQNPLEQLQLIESLCPTHTRRSEEQLQLQQFSTPLSLAYLVSLAGQITTDDLALEPSAGTGILAQFAKLQGASLMLNEISSDRSKILRRLFPGVPLFSVNGEQINDYLAGKTQPSVVLMNPPFSASPKINSRNPDATPRHINSALQRLGDRGRLVTISANWFSPNNLTWRDTFVKMQEKATVVLSVGINGKVYSKHGTQIDTRLTVIDKVPAADPQEIPCIADTVELAELAALIDQLPPRPLWEGITPTAQTAVSKAIRLSPVKPKSQPAPVTQTLSQFIDVAPLDYEIVDWAANDQLKDTLYETYRPQRIRIKDAKPHPSLLCESAALALVSPPAPTYKPHLPRNIVTQGLLSEAQLESVIYAGQAHSEYLSGSYIVDDSWDNVNVAANSEENAVRFRRGWFLGDGTGAGKGRQCAGIILDNWCQGRRKAIWVSKSSALIEDARRDWCALGGDEKDIIDLSNIKLGDRIPFTEGILFCTYSTLRSQKNGKSRLKQIVEWAGKDFEGAIAFDECHSMGNAMAQEGTLGLVSASQQGIVGLRLQNALPKARVVYVSATGATKVSNLSYANRLGLWQTGDFPFTSREDFVESIEVGGIAAMEVVARDLKALGLYLARSLSFDGVEYEMLEIELTPTQERIYDNYADAFQIIHNNLHKALEACNITGAKTYNRAAKMSAMSQFESHKQRFFNHLLTSMKCPQLIKAIDQDLAGGNAVVIQIVSTNEELLKRRLNEVPAEEWKDLNLDLTPREYVMDYLLSAFPVHLHEIHSSAEGEERSEPAFDADGSPIVSAEAVALRDALVDKLASLDPIPGALEQLLWHFGHKQVAEVTGRSKRVLKDDSGRLSVDSRGAGTNIAETNAFMTGDKQILIFSDAGGTGRSYHADLNAVNRRRRSHYLLEAGWRADNAIQGLGRSHRTNQASAPVFRPVTTNVRGERRFISTLLDGWTASALSHGGKGKLVVTASLILRIT
;
A
#
# COMPACT_ATOMS: atom_id res chain seq x y z
N MET A 1 -70.41 -8.90 -11.06
CA MET A 1 -70.37 -9.81 -9.90
C MET A 1 -69.55 -11.02 -10.30
N SER A 2 -68.68 -11.52 -9.42
CA SER A 2 -67.74 -12.64 -9.64
C SER A 2 -66.44 -12.35 -10.43
N ASP A 3 -65.77 -11.22 -10.20
CA ASP A 3 -64.30 -11.15 -10.49
C ASP A 3 -63.58 -9.94 -9.84
N LYS A 4 -63.96 -9.60 -8.59
CA LYS A 4 -63.38 -8.47 -7.82
C LYS A 4 -63.10 -8.83 -6.35
N ARG A 5 -62.79 -10.10 -6.06
CA ARG A 5 -62.41 -10.58 -4.72
C ARG A 5 -61.09 -11.36 -4.68
N LEU A 6 -60.21 -11.16 -5.66
CA LEU A 6 -58.89 -11.80 -5.73
C LEU A 6 -57.73 -10.83 -6.00
N ARG A 7 -57.97 -9.51 -5.88
CA ARG A 7 -56.91 -8.47 -5.94
C ARG A 7 -57.06 -7.45 -4.82
N GLN A 8 -57.28 -7.96 -3.61
CA GLN A 8 -57.26 -7.17 -2.38
C GLN A 8 -56.60 -7.94 -1.22
N SER A 9 -55.85 -9.01 -1.53
CA SER A 9 -55.09 -9.83 -0.57
C SER A 9 -53.57 -9.77 -0.78
N GLU A 10 -53.08 -8.98 -1.75
CA GLU A 10 -51.63 -8.82 -2.01
C GLU A 10 -51.09 -7.43 -1.62
N SER A 11 -51.97 -6.45 -1.38
CA SER A 11 -51.57 -5.08 -0.97
C SER A 11 -51.61 -4.84 0.56
N GLU A 12 -52.21 -5.74 1.34
CA GLU A 12 -52.13 -5.69 2.82
C GLU A 12 -50.89 -6.43 3.36
N ASN A 13 -50.30 -7.35 2.59
CA ASN A 13 -49.08 -8.07 2.98
C ASN A 13 -47.79 -7.24 2.81
N TYR A 14 -47.78 -6.18 2.00
CA TYR A 14 -46.57 -5.34 1.83
C TYR A 14 -46.44 -4.21 2.86
N ILE A 15 -47.54 -3.80 3.51
CA ILE A 15 -47.50 -2.84 4.62
C ILE A 15 -47.22 -3.54 5.96
N TYR A 16 -47.62 -4.81 6.10
CA TYR A 16 -47.28 -5.63 7.27
C TYR A 16 -45.79 -6.04 7.31
N ILE A 17 -45.15 -6.27 6.16
CA ILE A 17 -43.71 -6.63 6.11
C ILE A 17 -42.80 -5.42 6.36
N TYR A 18 -43.24 -4.19 6.07
CA TYR A 18 -42.44 -2.99 6.32
C TYR A 18 -42.64 -2.36 7.72
N MET A 19 -43.80 -2.57 8.36
CA MET A 19 -43.99 -2.15 9.77
C MET A 19 -43.42 -3.14 10.80
N VAL A 20 -43.19 -4.41 10.42
CA VAL A 20 -42.56 -5.42 11.31
C VAL A 20 -41.03 -5.30 11.32
N SER A 21 -40.41 -4.53 10.42
CA SER A 21 -38.95 -4.29 10.40
C SER A 21 -38.51 -3.03 11.16
N LEU A 22 -39.42 -2.25 11.74
CA LEU A 22 -39.11 -0.98 12.43
C LEU A 22 -39.53 -0.94 13.91
N ILE A 23 -39.96 -2.08 14.45
CA ILE A 23 -40.15 -2.34 15.89
C ILE A 23 -39.30 -3.58 16.28
N ALA A 24 -38.04 -3.61 15.83
CA ALA A 24 -37.05 -4.60 16.23
C ALA A 24 -36.00 -3.99 17.18
N THR A 25 -36.35 -2.90 17.86
CA THR A 25 -35.47 -2.16 18.79
C THR A 25 -36.15 -1.80 20.12
N GLN A 26 -37.25 -2.46 20.47
CA GLN A 26 -37.77 -2.46 21.84
C GLN A 26 -38.26 -3.86 22.19
N GLY A 27 -37.65 -4.46 23.22
CA GLY A 27 -37.81 -5.86 23.56
C GLY A 27 -39.24 -6.24 23.95
N THR A 28 -39.69 -7.38 23.44
CA THR A 28 -40.59 -8.35 24.09
C THR A 28 -40.34 -9.70 23.40
N LEU A 29 -39.78 -10.66 24.14
CA LEU A 29 -40.47 -11.86 24.64
C LEU A 29 -40.80 -12.88 23.54
N PHE A 30 -40.02 -13.97 23.56
CA PHE A 30 -40.12 -15.22 22.80
C PHE A 30 -39.40 -15.28 21.45
N ASP A 31 -38.11 -15.63 21.54
CA ASP A 31 -37.40 -16.32 20.46
C ASP A 31 -38.00 -17.73 20.29
N LEU A 32 -38.36 -18.09 19.06
CA LEU A 32 -39.13 -19.28 18.71
C LEU A 32 -38.21 -20.46 18.37
N GLN A 33 -37.26 -20.70 19.27
CA GLN A 33 -36.75 -22.02 19.56
C GLN A 33 -37.22 -22.32 21.00
N THR A 34 -38.18 -23.23 21.19
CA THR A 34 -38.37 -23.92 22.48
C THR A 34 -37.17 -24.83 22.73
N VAL A 35 -36.00 -24.21 22.85
CA VAL A 35 -34.77 -24.76 23.36
C VAL A 35 -34.77 -24.39 24.83
N LEU A 36 -34.59 -25.38 25.70
CA LEU A 36 -34.29 -25.17 27.12
C LEU A 36 -33.31 -24.00 27.26
N ASP A 37 -33.71 -22.95 27.98
CA ASP A 37 -32.79 -21.89 28.38
C ASP A 37 -31.78 -22.50 29.36
N TYR A 38 -30.63 -22.92 28.85
CA TYR A 38 -29.57 -23.59 29.60
C TYR A 38 -29.27 -22.89 30.92
N GLY A 39 -29.12 -21.56 30.89
CA GLY A 39 -28.82 -20.77 32.09
C GLY A 39 -29.94 -20.85 33.11
N GLN A 40 -31.20 -20.81 32.68
CA GLN A 40 -32.35 -20.95 33.57
C GLN A 40 -32.47 -22.38 34.12
N SER A 41 -32.23 -23.41 33.33
CA SER A 41 -32.23 -24.80 33.78
C SER A 41 -31.18 -25.05 34.86
N VAL A 42 -29.94 -24.58 34.67
CA VAL A 42 -28.88 -24.67 35.68
C VAL A 42 -29.29 -23.95 36.97
N VAL A 43 -29.82 -22.73 36.88
CA VAL A 43 -30.26 -21.97 38.06
C VAL A 43 -31.42 -22.68 38.79
N ASN A 44 -32.36 -23.28 38.07
CA ASN A 44 -33.47 -24.03 38.69
C ASN A 44 -32.98 -25.28 39.43
N VAL A 45 -32.04 -26.03 38.84
CA VAL A 45 -31.38 -27.16 39.52
C VAL A 45 -30.68 -26.65 40.78
N ALA A 46 -29.91 -25.57 40.65
CA ALA A 46 -29.17 -24.98 41.77
C ALA A 46 -30.09 -24.51 42.90
N GLN A 47 -31.27 -23.98 42.59
CA GLN A 47 -32.28 -23.61 43.60
C GLN A 47 -32.74 -24.82 44.40
N ASP A 48 -32.96 -25.97 43.77
CA ASP A 48 -33.36 -27.19 44.48
C ASP A 48 -32.19 -27.82 45.27
N LEU A 49 -30.97 -27.78 44.74
CA LEU A 49 -29.79 -28.26 45.46
C LEU A 49 -29.45 -27.37 46.65
N SER A 50 -29.61 -26.04 46.54
CA SER A 50 -29.30 -25.10 47.63
C SER A 50 -30.16 -25.33 48.87
N LYS A 51 -31.41 -25.83 48.74
CA LYS A 51 -32.24 -26.25 49.88
C LYS A 51 -31.56 -27.33 50.73
N SER A 52 -30.90 -28.29 50.08
CA SER A 52 -30.16 -29.35 50.77
C SER A 52 -28.92 -28.78 51.48
N LEU A 53 -28.20 -27.84 50.86
CA LEU A 53 -27.06 -27.16 51.48
C LEU A 53 -27.48 -26.31 52.70
N ILE A 54 -28.62 -25.62 52.60
CA ILE A 54 -29.22 -24.81 53.69
C ILE A 54 -29.56 -25.68 54.91
N GLU A 55 -29.96 -26.94 54.67
CA GLU A 55 -30.25 -27.94 55.70
C GLU A 55 -29.05 -28.82 56.06
N TYR A 56 -27.84 -28.49 55.57
CA TYR A 56 -26.60 -29.25 55.79
C TYR A 56 -26.67 -30.73 55.38
N ARG A 57 -27.45 -31.05 54.34
CA ARG A 57 -27.55 -32.40 53.78
C ARG A 57 -26.56 -32.60 52.62
N PRO A 58 -25.82 -33.73 52.56
CA PRO A 58 -24.90 -34.01 51.47
C PRO A 58 -25.60 -34.10 50.10
N LEU A 59 -25.01 -33.49 49.08
CA LEU A 59 -25.48 -33.57 47.69
C LEU A 59 -25.02 -34.88 47.05
N THR A 60 -25.85 -35.91 47.14
CA THR A 60 -25.54 -37.20 46.52
C THR A 60 -25.68 -37.16 44.99
N THR A 61 -24.91 -37.99 44.28
CA THR A 61 -25.02 -38.18 42.82
C THR A 61 -26.46 -38.44 42.37
N LYS A 62 -27.21 -39.22 43.15
CA LYS A 62 -28.63 -39.54 42.88
C LYS A 62 -29.51 -38.29 42.99
N THR A 63 -29.29 -37.46 44.01
CA THR A 63 -30.03 -36.20 44.20
C THR A 63 -29.77 -35.23 43.04
N ILE A 64 -28.49 -35.06 42.66
CA ILE A 64 -28.09 -34.18 41.55
C ILE A 64 -28.70 -34.66 40.23
N GLN A 65 -28.54 -35.96 39.92
CA GLN A 65 -29.08 -36.55 38.69
C GLN A 65 -30.62 -36.40 38.60
N ALA A 66 -31.33 -36.56 39.73
CA ALA A 66 -32.78 -36.37 39.77
C ALA A 66 -33.20 -34.93 39.44
N GLN A 67 -32.50 -33.92 39.98
CA GLN A 67 -32.80 -32.52 39.68
C GLN A 67 -32.38 -32.12 38.26
N MET A 68 -31.21 -32.57 37.80
CA MET A 68 -30.76 -32.36 36.41
C MET A 68 -31.79 -32.92 35.42
N ASN A 69 -32.19 -34.19 35.57
CA ASN A 69 -33.17 -34.82 34.68
C ASN A 69 -34.52 -34.07 34.66
N ARG A 70 -34.93 -33.54 35.82
CA ARG A 70 -36.19 -32.79 35.95
C ARG A 70 -36.16 -31.49 35.15
N HIS A 71 -35.10 -30.71 35.27
CA HIS A 71 -35.01 -29.35 34.72
C HIS A 71 -34.34 -29.26 33.34
N PHE A 72 -33.68 -30.33 32.89
CA PHE A 72 -33.17 -30.50 31.52
C PHE A 72 -34.08 -31.39 30.66
N HIS A 73 -35.19 -31.89 31.21
CA HIS A 73 -36.19 -32.69 30.50
C HIS A 73 -35.65 -33.92 29.75
N GLY A 74 -34.65 -34.59 30.33
CA GLY A 74 -34.01 -35.77 29.74
C GLY A 74 -32.84 -36.27 30.59
N THR A 75 -32.29 -37.42 30.25
CA THR A 75 -31.18 -38.03 30.99
C THR A 75 -29.82 -37.72 30.37
N ALA A 76 -28.75 -37.82 31.17
CA ALA A 76 -27.38 -37.70 30.66
C ALA A 76 -27.03 -38.75 29.58
N ALA A 77 -27.68 -39.93 29.60
CA ALA A 77 -27.47 -40.97 28.60
C ALA A 77 -28.10 -40.63 27.23
N GLU A 78 -29.16 -39.81 27.24
CA GLU A 78 -29.81 -39.28 26.04
C GLU A 78 -29.11 -38.02 25.50
N GLY A 79 -28.03 -37.59 26.16
CA GLY A 79 -27.29 -36.37 25.80
C GLY A 79 -28.00 -35.08 26.21
N ALA A 80 -29.04 -35.14 27.05
CA ALA A 80 -29.80 -33.95 27.47
C ALA A 80 -29.00 -32.98 28.36
N TRP A 81 -27.98 -33.49 29.06
CA TRP A 81 -27.04 -32.72 29.86
C TRP A 81 -25.75 -33.53 30.12
N LEU A 82 -24.64 -32.85 30.39
CA LEU A 82 -23.35 -33.42 30.74
C LEU A 82 -23.06 -33.26 32.24
N TRP A 83 -22.19 -34.12 32.79
CA TRP A 83 -21.78 -33.98 34.20
C TRP A 83 -21.08 -32.65 34.51
N LYS A 84 -20.49 -32.00 33.51
CA LYS A 84 -20.01 -30.62 33.60
C LYS A 84 -21.13 -29.68 34.05
N ASP A 85 -22.27 -29.70 33.38
CA ASP A 85 -23.45 -28.85 33.68
C ASP A 85 -23.97 -29.10 35.11
N ALA A 86 -23.91 -30.35 35.57
CA ALA A 86 -24.28 -30.71 36.94
C ALA A 86 -23.31 -30.13 37.98
N TYR A 87 -22.01 -30.08 37.68
CA TYR A 87 -21.02 -29.43 38.54
C TYR A 87 -21.19 -27.91 38.55
N GLU A 88 -21.49 -27.29 37.41
CA GLU A 88 -21.84 -25.87 37.35
C GLU A 88 -23.09 -25.58 38.21
N ALA A 89 -24.12 -26.43 38.17
CA ALA A 89 -25.30 -26.28 39.02
C ALA A 89 -24.99 -26.39 40.54
N VAL A 90 -24.03 -27.23 40.93
CA VAL A 90 -23.57 -27.35 42.34
C VAL A 90 -22.82 -26.08 42.79
N GLU A 91 -21.98 -25.52 41.92
CA GLU A 91 -21.29 -24.25 42.18
C GLU A 91 -22.29 -23.09 42.33
N VAL A 92 -23.27 -23.03 41.42
CA VAL A 92 -24.35 -22.05 41.50
C VAL A 92 -25.20 -22.24 42.75
N ALA A 93 -25.46 -23.48 43.19
CA ALA A 93 -26.18 -23.77 44.43
C ALA A 93 -25.43 -23.23 45.65
N SER A 94 -24.10 -23.24 45.62
CA SER A 94 -23.25 -22.67 46.66
C SER A 94 -23.33 -21.14 46.70
N ILE A 95 -23.37 -20.49 45.53
CA ILE A 95 -23.64 -19.04 45.42
C ILE A 95 -25.02 -18.69 46.01
N LEU A 96 -26.05 -19.48 45.68
CA LEU A 96 -27.41 -19.26 46.21
C LEU A 96 -27.49 -19.49 47.73
N TYR A 97 -26.77 -20.49 48.26
CA TYR A 97 -26.62 -20.69 49.70
C TYR A 97 -26.01 -19.44 50.37
N LEU A 98 -24.95 -18.88 49.81
CA LEU A 98 -24.31 -17.66 50.34
C LEU A 98 -25.24 -16.46 50.33
N ARG A 99 -26.04 -16.28 49.26
CA ARG A 99 -27.05 -15.22 49.19
C ARG A 99 -28.14 -15.37 50.24
N HIS A 100 -28.45 -16.60 50.65
CA HIS A 100 -29.48 -16.88 51.64
C HIS A 100 -28.97 -16.79 53.08
N LYS A 101 -27.82 -17.40 53.39
CA LYS A 101 -27.28 -17.51 54.76
C LYS A 101 -26.30 -16.40 55.13
N GLY A 102 -25.65 -15.76 54.15
CA GLY A 102 -24.52 -14.88 54.39
C GLY A 102 -23.30 -15.62 54.99
N LEU A 103 -22.33 -14.83 55.46
CA LEU A 103 -21.14 -15.34 56.15
C LEU A 103 -21.40 -15.40 57.66
N SER A 104 -20.96 -16.49 58.30
CA SER A 104 -21.02 -16.69 59.75
C SER A 104 -19.86 -15.98 60.48
N GLN A 105 -19.78 -16.14 61.80
CA GLN A 105 -18.66 -15.63 62.59
C GLN A 105 -17.33 -16.34 62.29
N ASN A 106 -17.38 -17.60 61.82
CA ASN A 106 -16.23 -18.36 61.34
C ASN A 106 -16.41 -18.71 59.85
N PRO A 107 -16.23 -17.73 58.92
CA PRO A 107 -16.50 -17.95 57.50
C PRO A 107 -15.74 -19.12 56.90
N LEU A 108 -14.45 -19.29 57.23
CA LEU A 108 -13.62 -20.34 56.63
C LEU A 108 -14.14 -21.75 56.96
N GLU A 109 -14.47 -22.00 58.24
CA GLU A 109 -15.03 -23.29 58.69
C GLU A 109 -16.40 -23.56 58.04
N GLN A 110 -17.26 -22.54 57.96
CA GLN A 110 -18.56 -22.65 57.30
C GLN A 110 -18.41 -23.02 55.82
N LEU A 111 -17.50 -22.36 55.10
CA LEU A 111 -17.30 -22.60 53.67
C LEU A 111 -16.71 -24.00 53.42
N GLN A 112 -15.74 -24.43 54.24
CA GLN A 112 -15.18 -25.79 54.18
C GLN A 112 -16.23 -26.87 54.48
N LEU A 113 -17.14 -26.60 55.43
CA LEU A 113 -18.28 -27.49 55.70
C LEU A 113 -19.16 -27.62 54.45
N ILE A 114 -19.52 -26.52 53.80
CA ILE A 114 -20.35 -26.56 52.58
C ILE A 114 -19.64 -27.29 51.43
N GLU A 115 -18.34 -27.05 51.23
CA GLU A 115 -17.53 -27.79 50.25
C GLU A 115 -17.49 -29.30 50.53
N SER A 116 -17.49 -29.69 51.82
CA SER A 116 -17.50 -31.09 52.21
C SER A 116 -18.78 -31.83 51.80
N LEU A 117 -19.92 -31.12 51.78
CA LEU A 117 -21.25 -31.62 51.39
C LEU A 117 -21.42 -31.77 49.88
N CYS A 118 -20.57 -31.12 49.08
CA CYS A 118 -20.57 -31.20 47.62
C CYS A 118 -19.82 -32.45 47.11
N PRO A 119 -20.24 -33.04 45.98
CA PRO A 119 -19.54 -34.17 45.36
C PRO A 119 -18.17 -33.76 44.79
N THR A 120 -17.28 -34.73 44.63
CA THR A 120 -16.01 -34.52 43.92
C THR A 120 -16.22 -34.51 42.40
N HIS A 121 -15.61 -33.56 41.70
CA HIS A 121 -15.66 -33.43 40.24
C HIS A 121 -14.77 -34.50 39.55
N THR A 122 -15.33 -35.69 39.36
CA THR A 122 -14.60 -36.88 38.86
C THR A 122 -14.71 -37.08 37.34
N ARG A 123 -15.67 -36.44 36.68
CA ARG A 123 -15.89 -36.52 35.22
C ARG A 123 -15.50 -35.22 34.54
N ARG A 124 -14.79 -35.28 33.41
CA ARG A 124 -14.29 -34.11 32.68
C ARG A 124 -14.75 -34.15 31.23
N SER A 125 -15.20 -33.02 30.67
CA SER A 125 -15.43 -32.90 29.24
C SER A 125 -14.13 -32.53 28.50
N GLU A 126 -14.09 -32.78 27.18
CA GLU A 126 -12.96 -32.36 26.32
C GLU A 126 -12.77 -30.83 26.37
N GLU A 127 -13.86 -30.06 26.30
CA GLU A 127 -13.84 -28.60 26.40
C GLU A 127 -13.24 -28.11 27.73
N GLN A 128 -13.61 -28.76 28.84
CA GLN A 128 -13.10 -28.42 30.18
C GLN A 128 -11.59 -28.66 30.30
N LEU A 129 -11.09 -29.74 29.69
CA LEU A 129 -9.66 -30.05 29.63
C LEU A 129 -8.90 -29.07 28.73
N GLN A 130 -9.48 -28.73 27.57
CA GLN A 130 -8.88 -27.83 26.59
C GLN A 130 -8.73 -26.42 27.18
N LEU A 131 -9.83 -25.85 27.68
CA LEU A 131 -9.89 -24.46 28.18
C LEU A 131 -9.47 -24.30 29.65
N GLN A 132 -9.09 -25.38 30.35
CA GLN A 132 -8.76 -25.36 31.80
C GLN A 132 -9.86 -24.71 32.65
N GLN A 133 -11.11 -25.08 32.39
CA GLN A 133 -12.28 -24.57 33.11
C GLN A 133 -12.41 -25.22 34.51
N PHE A 134 -11.50 -24.89 35.43
CA PHE A 134 -11.59 -25.26 36.84
C PHE A 134 -12.12 -24.10 37.67
N SER A 135 -13.14 -24.35 38.47
CA SER A 135 -13.73 -23.32 39.32
C SER A 135 -12.96 -23.16 40.63
N THR A 136 -12.97 -21.94 41.15
CA THR A 136 -12.31 -21.58 42.42
C THR A 136 -13.10 -22.15 43.60
N PRO A 137 -12.48 -22.92 44.52
CA PRO A 137 -13.11 -23.35 45.77
C PRO A 137 -13.64 -22.15 46.57
N LEU A 138 -14.79 -22.31 47.22
CA LEU A 138 -15.45 -21.26 48.02
C LEU A 138 -14.54 -20.71 49.12
N SER A 139 -13.85 -21.59 49.84
CA SER A 139 -12.95 -21.22 50.93
C SER A 139 -11.78 -20.38 50.44
N LEU A 140 -11.21 -20.73 49.29
CA LEU A 140 -10.15 -19.95 48.64
C LEU A 140 -10.67 -18.63 48.05
N ALA A 141 -11.85 -18.65 47.43
CA ALA A 141 -12.47 -17.46 46.85
C ALA A 141 -12.78 -16.39 47.90
N TYR A 142 -13.17 -16.80 49.12
CA TYR A 142 -13.31 -15.91 50.26
C TYR A 142 -11.99 -15.21 50.61
N LEU A 143 -10.89 -15.96 50.69
CA LEU A 143 -9.56 -15.41 50.99
C LEU A 143 -9.06 -14.46 49.88
N VAL A 144 -9.33 -14.78 48.61
CA VAL A 144 -9.06 -13.87 47.48
C VAL A 144 -9.81 -12.54 47.66
N SER A 145 -11.09 -12.59 48.06
CA SER A 145 -11.88 -11.39 48.33
C SER A 145 -11.35 -10.59 49.51
N LEU A 146 -10.87 -11.24 50.58
CA LEU A 146 -10.25 -10.55 51.72
C LEU A 146 -8.93 -9.86 51.33
N ALA A 147 -8.08 -10.55 50.56
CA ALA A 147 -6.83 -9.99 50.05
C ALA A 147 -7.07 -8.76 49.16
N GLY A 148 -8.22 -8.72 48.48
CA GLY A 148 -8.67 -7.59 47.68
C GLY A 148 -9.07 -6.36 48.48
N GLN A 149 -9.25 -6.47 49.81
CA GLN A 149 -9.69 -5.38 50.71
C GLN A 149 -10.80 -4.52 50.08
N ILE A 150 -11.90 -5.19 49.70
CA ILE A 150 -12.98 -4.63 48.89
C ILE A 150 -13.92 -3.78 49.75
N THR A 151 -14.35 -2.63 49.23
CA THR A 151 -15.32 -1.74 49.87
C THR A 151 -16.56 -1.52 48.98
N THR A 152 -17.57 -0.83 49.51
CA THR A 152 -18.80 -0.49 48.76
C THR A 152 -18.56 0.48 47.60
N ASP A 153 -17.44 1.20 47.62
CA ASP A 153 -17.09 2.20 46.60
C ASP A 153 -16.34 1.57 45.41
N ASP A 154 -16.02 0.28 45.49
CA ASP A 154 -15.24 -0.41 44.46
C ASP A 154 -16.09 -0.84 43.26
N LEU A 155 -15.47 -0.75 42.08
CA LEU A 155 -15.86 -1.51 40.90
C LEU A 155 -14.89 -2.69 40.75
N ALA A 156 -15.37 -3.90 41.02
CA ALA A 156 -14.60 -5.13 40.92
C ALA A 156 -14.77 -5.79 39.55
N LEU A 157 -13.66 -6.00 38.84
CA LEU A 157 -13.60 -6.76 37.59
C LEU A 157 -13.19 -8.22 37.87
N GLU A 158 -13.99 -9.16 37.38
CA GLU A 158 -13.60 -10.57 37.27
C GLU A 158 -13.41 -10.93 35.77
N PRO A 159 -12.17 -10.95 35.25
CA PRO A 159 -11.88 -11.14 33.83
C PRO A 159 -12.05 -12.60 33.34
N SER A 160 -12.21 -13.53 34.28
CA SER A 160 -12.34 -14.99 34.07
C SER A 160 -13.43 -15.54 34.99
N ALA A 161 -14.66 -15.07 34.80
CA ALA A 161 -15.71 -15.14 35.82
C ALA A 161 -16.22 -16.54 36.16
N GLY A 162 -16.07 -17.51 35.25
CA GLY A 162 -16.59 -18.86 35.47
C GLY A 162 -18.09 -18.84 35.78
N THR A 163 -18.47 -19.47 36.90
CA THR A 163 -19.84 -19.44 37.43
C THR A 163 -20.13 -18.22 38.33
N GLY A 164 -19.11 -17.39 38.61
CA GLY A 164 -19.23 -16.12 39.35
C GLY A 164 -19.00 -16.25 40.85
N ILE A 165 -18.18 -17.21 41.30
CA ILE A 165 -17.90 -17.40 42.74
C ILE A 165 -17.13 -16.20 43.31
N LEU A 166 -16.07 -15.70 42.66
CA LEU A 166 -15.31 -14.55 43.16
C LEU A 166 -16.17 -13.27 43.11
N ALA A 167 -16.92 -13.07 42.01
CA ALA A 167 -17.91 -12.01 41.88
C ALA A 167 -18.94 -12.02 43.02
N GLN A 168 -19.40 -13.19 43.45
CA GLN A 168 -20.33 -13.29 44.57
C GLN A 168 -19.72 -12.77 45.87
N PHE A 169 -18.45 -13.06 46.17
CA PHE A 169 -17.79 -12.54 47.36
C PHE A 169 -17.56 -11.03 47.29
N ALA A 170 -17.15 -10.50 46.13
CA ALA A 170 -17.08 -9.05 45.93
C ALA A 170 -18.46 -8.39 46.12
N LYS A 171 -19.55 -9.04 45.66
CA LYS A 171 -20.91 -8.55 45.84
C LYS A 171 -21.37 -8.55 47.30
N LEU A 172 -20.97 -9.55 48.09
CA LEU A 172 -21.27 -9.61 49.53
C LEU A 172 -20.64 -8.45 50.31
N GLN A 173 -19.48 -7.94 49.83
CA GLN A 173 -18.83 -6.74 50.37
C GLN A 173 -19.44 -5.43 49.84
N GLY A 174 -20.48 -5.52 49.01
CA GLY A 174 -21.22 -4.36 48.49
C GLY A 174 -20.65 -3.71 47.24
N ALA A 175 -19.59 -4.28 46.63
CA ALA A 175 -18.99 -3.72 45.42
C ALA A 175 -19.91 -3.78 44.19
N SER A 176 -19.69 -2.85 43.27
CA SER A 176 -20.18 -2.95 41.90
C SER A 176 -19.35 -3.95 41.12
N LEU A 177 -19.94 -4.61 40.12
CA LEU A 177 -19.29 -5.71 39.40
C LEU A 177 -19.12 -5.39 37.92
N MET A 178 -18.08 -5.96 37.34
CA MET A 178 -17.83 -6.07 35.90
C MET A 178 -17.33 -7.50 35.63
N LEU A 179 -17.97 -8.23 34.72
CA LEU A 179 -17.68 -9.65 34.52
C LEU A 179 -17.26 -9.93 33.08
N ASN A 180 -16.34 -10.86 32.88
CA ASN A 180 -15.99 -11.40 31.57
C ASN A 180 -15.95 -12.92 31.62
N GLU A 181 -16.66 -13.58 30.70
CA GLU A 181 -16.66 -15.04 30.56
C GLU A 181 -16.77 -15.42 29.08
N ILE A 182 -15.81 -16.21 28.61
CA ILE A 182 -15.71 -16.60 27.20
C ILE A 182 -16.66 -17.76 26.84
N SER A 183 -16.96 -18.64 27.80
CA SER A 183 -17.92 -19.72 27.60
C SER A 183 -19.33 -19.15 27.45
N SER A 184 -19.98 -19.48 26.33
CA SER A 184 -21.34 -19.03 26.06
C SER A 184 -22.34 -19.57 27.09
N ASP A 185 -22.13 -20.78 27.61
CA ASP A 185 -23.00 -21.44 28.58
C ASP A 185 -22.88 -20.84 29.97
N ARG A 186 -21.66 -20.61 30.46
CA ARG A 186 -21.43 -19.90 31.72
C ARG A 186 -21.88 -18.44 31.66
N SER A 187 -21.72 -17.79 30.50
CA SER A 187 -22.29 -16.47 30.27
C SER A 187 -23.81 -16.44 30.44
N LYS A 188 -24.54 -17.47 29.98
CA LYS A 188 -26.00 -17.58 30.22
C LYS A 188 -26.33 -17.70 31.71
N ILE A 189 -25.54 -18.46 32.47
CA ILE A 189 -25.68 -18.58 33.94
C ILE A 189 -25.44 -17.21 34.62
N LEU A 190 -24.34 -16.53 34.30
CA LEU A 190 -23.97 -15.25 34.91
C LEU A 190 -25.02 -14.17 34.68
N ARG A 191 -25.63 -14.09 33.49
CA ARG A 191 -26.73 -13.15 33.21
C ARG A 191 -27.93 -13.32 34.14
N ARG A 192 -28.20 -14.56 34.57
CA ARG A 192 -29.30 -14.88 35.51
C ARG A 192 -28.91 -14.62 36.95
N LEU A 193 -27.66 -14.92 37.32
CA LEU A 193 -27.18 -14.72 38.68
C LEU A 193 -26.93 -13.25 39.01
N PHE A 194 -26.42 -12.48 38.07
CA PHE A 194 -26.02 -11.08 38.28
C PHE A 194 -26.77 -10.18 37.28
N PRO A 195 -28.11 -10.07 37.39
CA PRO A 195 -28.88 -9.25 36.47
C PRO A 195 -28.47 -7.79 36.55
N GLY A 196 -28.32 -7.14 35.40
CA GLY A 196 -27.91 -5.72 35.31
C GLY A 196 -26.41 -5.47 35.49
N VAL A 197 -25.59 -6.49 35.75
CA VAL A 197 -24.13 -6.37 35.80
C VAL A 197 -23.55 -6.39 34.38
N PRO A 198 -22.64 -5.46 34.01
CA PRO A 198 -21.91 -5.54 32.75
C PRO A 198 -21.19 -6.88 32.59
N LEU A 199 -21.55 -7.65 31.56
CA LEU A 199 -20.97 -8.95 31.23
C LEU A 199 -20.44 -8.95 29.80
N PHE A 200 -19.15 -9.26 29.65
CA PHE A 200 -18.42 -9.36 28.39
C PHE A 200 -18.09 -10.82 28.08
N SER A 201 -17.81 -11.11 26.80
CA SER A 201 -17.43 -12.44 26.33
C SER A 201 -16.25 -12.33 25.37
N VAL A 202 -15.15 -11.76 25.87
CA VAL A 202 -13.93 -11.49 25.10
C VAL A 202 -12.74 -12.29 25.66
N ASN A 203 -11.67 -12.41 24.88
CA ASN A 203 -10.46 -13.08 25.34
C ASN A 203 -9.81 -12.28 26.49
N GLY A 204 -9.67 -12.92 27.65
CA GLY A 204 -9.09 -12.32 28.85
C GLY A 204 -7.63 -11.89 28.69
N GLU A 205 -6.88 -12.48 27.75
CA GLU A 205 -5.51 -12.08 27.43
C GLU A 205 -5.42 -10.66 26.83
N GLN A 206 -6.51 -10.15 26.25
CA GLN A 206 -6.60 -8.82 25.62
C GLN A 206 -7.76 -7.98 26.18
N ILE A 207 -8.16 -8.24 27.44
CA ILE A 207 -9.32 -7.57 28.05
C ILE A 207 -9.20 -6.05 28.07
N ASN A 208 -7.99 -5.50 28.21
CA ASN A 208 -7.76 -4.06 28.14
C ASN A 208 -8.14 -3.49 26.76
N ASP A 209 -7.70 -4.14 25.69
CA ASP A 209 -7.90 -3.68 24.31
C ASP A 209 -9.38 -3.81 23.90
N TYR A 210 -10.02 -4.93 24.22
CA TYR A 210 -11.45 -5.17 23.95
C TYR A 210 -12.40 -4.24 24.70
N LEU A 211 -11.97 -3.71 25.85
CA LEU A 211 -12.80 -2.84 26.68
C LEU A 211 -12.34 -1.38 26.64
N ALA A 212 -11.45 -1.01 25.72
CA ALA A 212 -10.98 0.36 25.56
C ALA A 212 -12.14 1.38 25.55
N GLY A 213 -12.01 2.48 26.30
CA GLY A 213 -13.05 3.51 26.44
C GLY A 213 -14.20 3.20 27.42
N LYS A 214 -14.29 1.99 28.00
CA LYS A 214 -15.25 1.66 29.09
C LYS A 214 -14.65 1.99 30.47
N THR A 215 -15.45 1.99 31.54
CA THR A 215 -15.04 2.29 32.93
C THR A 215 -13.89 1.40 33.43
N GLN A 216 -12.91 1.97 34.15
CA GLN A 216 -11.80 1.25 34.78
C GLN A 216 -12.21 0.70 36.17
N PRO A 217 -11.91 -0.57 36.50
CA PRO A 217 -12.15 -1.12 37.83
C PRO A 217 -11.11 -0.63 38.84
N SER A 218 -11.48 -0.53 40.11
CA SER A 218 -10.57 -0.25 41.23
C SER A 218 -9.98 -1.52 41.85
N VAL A 219 -10.63 -2.66 41.61
CA VAL A 219 -10.18 -4.00 42.04
C VAL A 219 -10.32 -5.01 40.91
N VAL A 220 -9.34 -5.90 40.77
CA VAL A 220 -9.45 -7.10 39.94
C VAL A 220 -9.31 -8.34 40.81
N LEU A 221 -10.26 -9.28 40.73
CA LEU A 221 -10.13 -10.62 41.29
C LEU A 221 -10.14 -11.63 40.15
N MET A 222 -9.17 -12.55 40.10
CA MET A 222 -9.12 -13.48 38.98
C MET A 222 -8.52 -14.84 39.29
N ASN A 223 -8.99 -15.85 38.57
CA ASN A 223 -8.40 -17.18 38.48
C ASN A 223 -8.30 -17.56 36.99
N PRO A 224 -7.32 -16.99 36.24
CA PRO A 224 -7.19 -17.23 34.82
C PRO A 224 -6.82 -18.69 34.51
N PRO A 225 -7.07 -19.17 33.28
CA PRO A 225 -6.50 -20.43 32.82
C PRO A 225 -4.96 -20.37 32.86
N PHE A 226 -4.32 -21.42 33.36
CA PHE A 226 -2.88 -21.40 33.61
C PHE A 226 -2.03 -21.48 32.35
N SER A 227 -2.54 -22.15 31.31
CA SER A 227 -1.80 -22.43 30.07
C SER A 227 -2.72 -22.65 28.86
N ALA A 228 -3.98 -22.28 28.94
CA ALA A 228 -4.93 -22.38 27.83
C ALA A 228 -5.22 -20.99 27.26
N SER A 229 -5.13 -20.87 25.94
CA SER A 229 -5.48 -19.65 25.20
C SER A 229 -6.65 -19.98 24.25
N PRO A 230 -7.67 -19.12 24.13
CA PRO A 230 -8.76 -19.35 23.19
C PRO A 230 -8.25 -19.52 21.76
N LYS A 231 -8.82 -20.47 21.01
CA LYS A 231 -8.47 -20.76 19.60
C LYS A 231 -7.04 -21.25 19.35
N ILE A 232 -6.25 -21.53 20.40
CA ILE A 232 -4.94 -22.19 20.31
C ILE A 232 -5.06 -23.61 20.86
N ASN A 233 -4.64 -24.61 20.09
CA ASN A 233 -4.81 -26.02 20.47
C ASN A 233 -3.71 -26.53 21.42
N SER A 234 -2.54 -25.88 21.45
CA SER A 234 -1.42 -26.22 22.32
C SER A 234 -1.46 -25.50 23.66
N ARG A 235 -0.80 -26.08 24.67
CA ARG A 235 -0.55 -25.40 25.95
C ARG A 235 0.41 -24.22 25.74
N ASN A 236 0.01 -23.05 26.23
CA ASN A 236 0.75 -21.81 26.13
C ASN A 236 1.13 -21.32 27.54
N PRO A 237 2.39 -21.48 27.99
CA PRO A 237 2.81 -21.03 29.32
C PRO A 237 2.67 -19.51 29.53
N ASP A 238 2.63 -18.72 28.45
CA ASP A 238 2.45 -17.26 28.51
C ASP A 238 0.99 -16.82 28.76
N ALA A 239 0.02 -17.75 28.79
CA ALA A 239 -1.39 -17.41 29.00
C ALA A 239 -1.61 -16.68 30.33
N THR A 240 -1.02 -17.18 31.42
CA THR A 240 -1.12 -16.55 32.76
C THR A 240 -0.55 -15.12 32.79
N PRO A 241 0.73 -14.88 32.41
CA PRO A 241 1.27 -13.52 32.44
C PRO A 241 0.54 -12.55 31.51
N ARG A 242 0.01 -13.00 30.35
CA ARG A 242 -0.80 -12.14 29.47
C ARG A 242 -2.11 -11.70 30.11
N HIS A 243 -2.84 -12.61 30.74
CA HIS A 243 -4.07 -12.29 31.48
C HIS A 243 -3.80 -11.27 32.59
N ILE A 244 -2.74 -11.49 33.39
CA ILE A 244 -2.38 -10.58 34.49
C ILE A 244 -1.98 -9.20 33.94
N ASN A 245 -1.13 -9.15 32.91
CA ASN A 245 -0.69 -7.89 32.31
C ASN A 245 -1.87 -7.09 31.72
N SER A 246 -2.77 -7.75 30.98
CA SER A 246 -3.95 -7.10 30.41
C SER A 246 -4.90 -6.58 31.50
N ALA A 247 -5.14 -7.37 32.55
CA ALA A 247 -5.96 -6.93 33.68
C ALA A 247 -5.32 -5.79 34.49
N LEU A 248 -3.99 -5.80 34.66
CA LEU A 248 -3.24 -4.75 35.33
C LEU A 248 -3.23 -3.43 34.53
N GLN A 249 -3.12 -3.51 33.20
CA GLN A 249 -3.28 -2.34 32.33
C GLN A 249 -4.67 -1.73 32.49
N ARG A 250 -5.69 -2.58 32.59
CA ARG A 250 -7.09 -2.16 32.75
C ARG A 250 -7.43 -1.56 34.12
N LEU A 251 -6.80 -2.06 35.18
CA LEU A 251 -6.98 -1.60 36.56
C LEU A 251 -6.72 -0.08 36.65
N GLY A 252 -7.57 0.65 37.35
CA GLY A 252 -7.33 2.08 37.61
C GLY A 252 -6.03 2.30 38.39
N ASP A 253 -5.40 3.45 38.20
CA ASP A 253 -4.19 3.78 38.95
C ASP A 253 -4.45 3.67 40.46
N ARG A 254 -3.47 3.15 41.20
CA ARG A 254 -3.58 2.88 42.65
C ARG A 254 -4.63 1.81 43.03
N GLY A 255 -5.22 1.11 42.06
CA GLY A 255 -6.08 -0.05 42.30
C GLY A 255 -5.30 -1.31 42.72
N ARG A 256 -6.02 -2.36 43.13
CA ARG A 256 -5.45 -3.66 43.56
C ARG A 256 -5.92 -4.83 42.68
N LEU A 257 -5.00 -5.70 42.29
CA LEU A 257 -5.25 -6.95 41.59
C LEU A 257 -4.90 -8.14 42.49
N VAL A 258 -5.80 -9.11 42.61
CA VAL A 258 -5.56 -10.40 43.28
C VAL A 258 -5.78 -11.51 42.27
N THR A 259 -4.74 -12.32 42.04
CA THR A 259 -4.78 -13.41 41.07
C THR A 259 -4.39 -14.74 41.69
N ILE A 260 -5.08 -15.80 41.27
CA ILE A 260 -4.64 -17.17 41.45
C ILE A 260 -3.88 -17.60 40.21
N SER A 261 -2.73 -18.25 40.39
CA SER A 261 -1.94 -18.83 39.30
C SER A 261 -1.47 -20.24 39.69
N ALA A 262 -0.86 -20.97 38.74
CA ALA A 262 -0.14 -22.19 39.07
C ALA A 262 1.11 -21.86 39.89
N ASN A 263 1.48 -22.73 40.85
CA ASN A 263 2.60 -22.45 41.76
C ASN A 263 3.95 -22.22 41.06
N TRP A 264 4.15 -22.80 39.87
CA TRP A 264 5.36 -22.60 39.06
C TRP A 264 5.53 -21.18 38.51
N PHE A 265 4.46 -20.38 38.40
CA PHE A 265 4.52 -18.97 38.03
C PHE A 265 4.84 -18.13 39.27
N SER A 266 6.11 -18.16 39.67
CA SER A 266 6.60 -17.58 40.93
C SER A 266 7.69 -16.54 40.68
N PRO A 267 7.78 -15.47 41.48
CA PRO A 267 8.93 -14.57 41.48
C PRO A 267 10.26 -15.28 41.70
N ASN A 268 10.30 -16.36 42.48
CA ASN A 268 11.53 -17.12 42.73
C ASN A 268 11.92 -18.07 41.57
N ASN A 269 11.06 -18.21 40.55
CA ASN A 269 11.37 -19.00 39.36
C ASN A 269 12.15 -18.12 38.36
N LEU A 270 13.40 -18.50 38.07
CA LEU A 270 14.28 -17.77 37.15
C LEU A 270 13.65 -17.51 35.77
N THR A 271 12.79 -18.42 35.29
CA THR A 271 12.08 -18.27 34.01
C THR A 271 11.14 -17.06 34.01
N TRP A 272 10.51 -16.77 35.15
CA TRP A 272 9.46 -15.76 35.27
C TRP A 272 9.91 -14.51 36.02
N ARG A 273 11.09 -14.54 36.66
CA ARG A 273 11.63 -13.43 37.46
C ARG A 273 11.61 -12.10 36.70
N ASP A 274 12.09 -12.08 35.46
CA ASP A 274 12.12 -10.88 34.61
C ASP A 274 10.73 -10.34 34.29
N THR A 275 9.72 -11.22 34.19
CA THR A 275 8.32 -10.81 34.00
C THR A 275 7.83 -10.02 35.20
N PHE A 276 8.14 -10.48 36.42
CA PHE A 276 7.80 -9.76 37.63
C PHE A 276 8.64 -8.48 37.82
N VAL A 277 9.93 -8.44 37.44
CA VAL A 277 10.73 -7.19 37.46
C VAL A 277 10.06 -6.12 36.61
N LYS A 278 9.71 -6.45 35.37
CA LYS A 278 9.05 -5.51 34.45
C LYS A 278 7.69 -5.07 34.97
N MET A 279 6.96 -5.98 35.61
CA MET A 279 5.69 -5.64 36.27
C MET A 279 5.91 -4.65 37.41
N GLN A 280 7.00 -4.79 38.18
CA GLN A 280 7.34 -3.90 39.28
C GLN A 280 7.65 -2.45 38.86
N GLU A 281 7.99 -2.22 37.59
CA GLU A 281 8.21 -0.86 37.05
C GLU A 281 6.91 -0.03 37.01
N LYS A 282 5.74 -0.68 36.98
CA LYS A 282 4.42 -0.02 36.86
C LYS A 282 3.47 -0.37 38.01
N ALA A 283 3.78 -1.40 38.79
CA ALA A 283 2.98 -1.92 39.89
C ALA A 283 3.90 -2.47 40.99
N THR A 284 3.37 -2.91 42.13
CA THR A 284 4.15 -3.48 43.23
C THR A 284 3.52 -4.78 43.65
N VAL A 285 4.30 -5.87 43.71
CA VAL A 285 3.82 -7.12 44.29
C VAL A 285 3.87 -6.97 45.81
N VAL A 286 2.71 -7.11 46.46
CA VAL A 286 2.58 -6.94 47.92
C VAL A 286 2.70 -8.27 48.64
N LEU A 287 2.18 -9.34 48.03
CA LEU A 287 2.24 -10.69 48.56
C LEU A 287 2.28 -11.69 47.39
N SER A 288 3.13 -12.70 47.49
CA SER A 288 3.09 -13.87 46.61
C SER A 288 3.38 -15.13 47.43
N VAL A 289 2.40 -16.04 47.52
CA VAL A 289 2.46 -17.22 48.40
C VAL A 289 1.90 -18.47 47.73
N GLY A 290 2.59 -19.60 47.91
CA GLY A 290 2.15 -20.89 47.37
C GLY A 290 1.05 -21.49 48.24
N ILE A 291 0.10 -22.19 47.63
CA ILE A 291 -1.06 -22.80 48.29
C ILE A 291 -1.08 -24.29 47.95
N ASN A 292 -1.21 -25.11 48.98
CA ASN A 292 -1.24 -26.57 48.85
C ASN A 292 -2.40 -27.01 47.93
N GLY A 293 -2.09 -27.85 46.93
CA GLY A 293 -3.04 -28.33 45.94
C GLY A 293 -4.23 -29.12 46.49
N LYS A 294 -4.17 -29.63 47.74
CA LYS A 294 -5.30 -30.31 48.41
C LYS A 294 -6.58 -29.48 48.44
N VAL A 295 -6.47 -28.16 48.43
CA VAL A 295 -7.60 -27.22 48.38
C VAL A 295 -8.49 -27.46 47.15
N TYR A 296 -7.91 -27.89 46.02
CA TYR A 296 -8.65 -28.19 44.79
C TYR A 296 -9.14 -29.64 44.67
N SER A 297 -8.92 -30.49 45.68
CA SER A 297 -9.20 -31.93 45.59
C SER A 297 -10.65 -32.26 45.25
N LYS A 298 -11.61 -31.50 45.79
CA LYS A 298 -13.05 -31.60 45.45
C LYS A 298 -13.38 -31.17 44.02
N HIS A 299 -12.55 -30.31 43.43
CA HIS A 299 -12.68 -29.82 42.05
C HIS A 299 -11.88 -30.68 41.06
N GLY A 300 -11.38 -31.83 41.52
CA GLY A 300 -10.80 -32.87 40.67
C GLY A 300 -9.33 -32.67 40.33
N THR A 301 -8.60 -31.77 40.99
CA THR A 301 -7.16 -31.56 40.79
C THR A 301 -6.43 -31.38 42.13
N GLN A 302 -5.13 -31.64 42.14
CA GLN A 302 -4.25 -31.44 43.30
C GLN A 302 -3.01 -30.63 42.94
N ILE A 303 -3.11 -29.81 41.88
CA ILE A 303 -2.03 -28.93 41.46
C ILE A 303 -1.86 -27.83 42.50
N ASP A 304 -0.63 -27.62 42.97
CA ASP A 304 -0.31 -26.49 43.82
C ASP A 304 -0.57 -25.17 43.08
N THR A 305 -1.23 -24.25 43.76
CA THR A 305 -1.57 -22.92 43.22
C THR A 305 -0.81 -21.84 43.98
N ARG A 306 -0.95 -20.60 43.54
CA ARG A 306 -0.30 -19.44 44.14
C ARG A 306 -1.25 -18.27 44.13
N LEU A 307 -1.28 -17.53 45.24
CA LEU A 307 -1.99 -16.26 45.34
C LEU A 307 -0.98 -15.12 45.23
N THR A 308 -1.23 -14.17 44.34
CA THR A 308 -0.43 -12.96 44.18
C THR A 308 -1.31 -11.73 44.30
N VAL A 309 -0.89 -10.78 45.14
CA VAL A 309 -1.54 -9.49 45.38
C VAL A 309 -0.65 -8.38 44.83
N ILE A 310 -1.22 -7.51 44.01
CA ILE A 310 -0.49 -6.50 43.24
C ILE A 310 -1.20 -5.15 43.35
N ASP A 311 -0.48 -4.11 43.76
CA ASP A 311 -0.98 -2.74 43.75
C ASP A 311 -0.45 -2.00 42.53
N LYS A 312 -1.31 -1.26 41.81
CA LYS A 312 -0.91 -0.49 40.62
C LYS A 312 -0.22 0.83 41.03
N VAL A 313 0.93 0.68 41.68
CA VAL A 313 1.86 1.73 42.08
C VAL A 313 3.27 1.20 41.79
N PRO A 314 4.14 1.93 41.07
CA PRO A 314 5.51 1.50 40.81
C PRO A 314 6.27 1.15 42.09
N ALA A 315 7.03 0.05 42.08
CA ALA A 315 7.85 -0.35 43.21
C ALA A 315 9.04 0.60 43.40
N ALA A 316 9.47 0.80 44.65
CA ALA A 316 10.65 1.60 44.96
C ALA A 316 11.95 0.96 44.41
N ASP A 317 12.05 -0.36 44.50
CA ASP A 317 13.07 -1.16 43.84
C ASP A 317 12.41 -2.33 43.07
N PRO A 318 12.44 -2.32 41.72
CA PRO A 318 11.89 -3.40 40.91
C PRO A 318 12.51 -4.79 41.16
N GLN A 319 13.69 -4.88 41.77
CA GLN A 319 14.36 -6.15 42.06
C GLN A 319 13.88 -6.81 43.36
N GLU A 320 13.33 -6.07 44.31
CA GLU A 320 12.86 -6.64 45.57
C GLU A 320 11.39 -7.09 45.44
N ILE A 321 11.16 -8.40 45.30
CA ILE A 321 9.81 -8.97 45.16
C ILE A 321 9.50 -9.88 46.35
N PRO A 322 8.45 -9.62 47.15
CA PRO A 322 8.06 -10.51 48.23
C PRO A 322 7.54 -11.83 47.67
N CYS A 323 8.14 -12.95 48.10
CA CYS A 323 7.76 -14.28 47.65
C CYS A 323 8.01 -15.34 48.74
N ILE A 324 6.95 -16.03 49.14
CA ILE A 324 7.00 -17.23 49.97
C ILE A 324 7.09 -18.44 49.04
N ALA A 325 8.20 -19.18 49.17
CA ALA A 325 8.52 -20.32 48.31
C ALA A 325 7.65 -21.55 48.64
N ASP A 326 7.49 -21.84 49.92
CA ASP A 326 6.72 -22.98 50.41
C ASP A 326 5.21 -22.80 50.18
N THR A 327 4.51 -23.94 50.14
CA THR A 327 3.04 -23.96 50.09
C THR A 327 2.46 -23.93 51.49
N VAL A 328 1.45 -23.09 51.70
CA VAL A 328 0.73 -22.96 52.98
C VAL A 328 -0.66 -23.59 52.93
N GLU A 329 -1.23 -23.88 54.09
CA GLU A 329 -2.63 -24.27 54.26
C GLU A 329 -3.55 -23.04 54.37
N LEU A 330 -4.87 -23.20 54.20
CA LEU A 330 -5.82 -22.07 54.16
C LEU A 330 -5.84 -21.21 55.43
N ALA A 331 -5.60 -21.79 56.60
CA ALA A 331 -5.55 -21.05 57.86
C ALA A 331 -4.31 -20.14 57.96
N GLU A 332 -3.17 -20.63 57.48
CA GLU A 332 -1.92 -19.85 57.40
C GLU A 332 -2.04 -18.73 56.35
N LEU A 333 -2.68 -19.03 55.21
CA LEU A 333 -2.99 -18.02 54.19
C LEU A 333 -3.87 -16.89 54.75
N ALA A 334 -4.89 -17.22 55.55
CA ALA A 334 -5.73 -16.22 56.22
C ALA A 334 -4.90 -15.31 57.14
N ALA A 335 -4.01 -15.88 57.96
CA ALA A 335 -3.13 -15.11 58.84
C ALA A 335 -2.15 -14.19 58.09
N LEU A 336 -1.70 -14.57 56.88
CA LEU A 336 -0.89 -13.73 56.01
C LEU A 336 -1.71 -12.60 55.37
N ILE A 337 -2.96 -12.88 55.00
CA ILE A 337 -3.88 -11.88 54.44
C ILE A 337 -4.22 -10.80 55.47
N ASP A 338 -4.41 -11.17 56.73
CA ASP A 338 -4.67 -10.23 57.83
C ASP A 338 -3.50 -9.24 58.06
N GLN A 339 -2.29 -9.59 57.63
CA GLN A 339 -1.08 -8.76 57.72
C GLN A 339 -0.85 -7.89 56.47
N LEU A 340 -1.72 -7.96 55.45
CA LEU A 340 -1.57 -7.15 54.24
C LEU A 340 -1.69 -5.65 54.56
N PRO A 341 -0.84 -4.81 53.96
CA PRO A 341 -0.96 -3.36 54.11
C PRO A 341 -2.30 -2.86 53.54
N PRO A 342 -2.84 -1.75 54.08
CA PRO A 342 -4.00 -1.09 53.50
C PRO A 342 -3.79 -0.74 52.03
N ARG A 343 -4.86 -0.85 51.23
CA ARG A 343 -4.84 -0.43 49.82
C ARG A 343 -4.48 1.05 49.67
N PRO A 344 -3.71 1.41 48.62
CA PRO A 344 -3.57 2.79 48.20
C PRO A 344 -4.93 3.44 47.91
N LEU A 345 -5.13 4.69 48.34
CA LEU A 345 -6.35 5.46 48.03
C LEU A 345 -6.44 5.70 46.53
N TRP A 346 -7.55 5.30 45.89
CA TRP A 346 -7.84 5.57 44.49
C TRP A 346 -8.81 6.76 44.39
N GLU A 347 -8.61 7.65 43.42
CA GLU A 347 -9.53 8.78 43.17
C GLU A 347 -10.55 8.39 42.09
N GLY A 348 -11.84 8.52 42.43
CA GLY A 348 -12.96 8.25 41.53
C GLY A 348 -12.91 9.08 40.25
N ILE A 349 -12.49 8.49 39.13
CA ILE A 349 -12.60 9.15 37.83
C ILE A 349 -14.07 9.17 37.42
N THR A 350 -14.67 10.37 37.43
CA THR A 350 -16.00 10.59 36.86
C THR A 350 -15.86 10.56 35.34
N PRO A 351 -16.60 9.72 34.59
CA PRO A 351 -16.48 9.69 33.14
C PRO A 351 -17.03 11.00 32.55
N THR A 352 -16.14 11.87 32.08
CA THR A 352 -16.50 13.01 31.23
C THR A 352 -16.87 12.46 29.86
N ALA A 353 -18.17 12.35 29.57
CA ALA A 353 -18.65 11.93 28.27
C ALA A 353 -18.24 12.96 27.20
N GLN A 354 -17.23 12.63 26.39
CA GLN A 354 -16.97 13.33 25.13
C GLN A 354 -17.68 12.59 24.00
N THR A 355 -18.81 13.14 23.58
CA THR A 355 -19.52 12.73 22.36
C THR A 355 -18.67 13.01 21.12
N ALA A 356 -18.14 11.96 20.48
CA ALA A 356 -17.57 12.05 19.14
C ALA A 356 -18.69 12.22 18.11
N VAL A 357 -18.68 13.36 17.40
CA VAL A 357 -19.64 13.67 16.33
C VAL A 357 -19.17 13.03 15.03
N SER A 358 -19.88 12.01 14.56
CA SER A 358 -19.69 11.42 13.23
C SER A 358 -20.31 12.33 12.15
N LYS A 359 -19.47 12.96 11.31
CA LYS A 359 -19.93 13.71 10.12
C LYS A 359 -20.12 12.76 8.94
N ALA A 360 -21.38 12.50 8.59
CA ALA A 360 -21.77 11.85 7.34
C ALA A 360 -21.56 12.79 6.14
N ILE A 361 -20.78 12.37 5.15
CA ILE A 361 -20.59 13.09 3.87
C ILE A 361 -21.77 12.78 2.94
N ARG A 362 -22.58 13.79 2.60
CA ARG A 362 -23.59 13.73 1.53
C ARG A 362 -23.00 14.20 0.21
N LEU A 363 -22.94 13.33 -0.80
CA LEU A 363 -22.62 13.68 -2.18
C LEU A 363 -23.86 14.20 -2.90
N SER A 364 -23.74 15.36 -3.56
CA SER A 364 -24.81 15.98 -4.35
C SER A 364 -24.80 15.49 -5.81
N PRO A 365 -25.96 15.35 -6.48
CA PRO A 365 -26.02 14.90 -7.87
C PRO A 365 -25.71 16.04 -8.86
N VAL A 366 -24.79 15.77 -9.79
CA VAL A 366 -24.43 16.66 -10.91
C VAL A 366 -25.45 16.51 -12.04
N LYS A 367 -26.01 17.63 -12.52
CA LYS A 367 -26.92 17.69 -13.67
C LYS A 367 -26.17 17.46 -15.00
N PRO A 368 -26.71 16.70 -15.96
CA PRO A 368 -26.11 16.55 -17.29
C PRO A 368 -26.36 17.79 -18.16
N LYS A 369 -25.29 18.32 -18.77
CA LYS A 369 -25.36 19.28 -19.88
C LYS A 369 -25.55 18.55 -21.22
N SER A 370 -26.40 19.11 -22.06
CA SER A 370 -26.82 18.64 -23.39
C SER A 370 -25.66 18.51 -24.39
N GLN A 371 -25.70 17.45 -25.21
CA GLN A 371 -24.75 17.20 -26.30
C GLN A 371 -25.11 18.02 -27.56
N PRO A 372 -24.12 18.56 -28.30
CA PRO A 372 -24.33 19.11 -29.64
C PRO A 372 -24.38 18.01 -30.73
N ALA A 373 -25.02 18.34 -31.84
CA ALA A 373 -25.20 17.50 -33.02
C ALA A 373 -23.87 17.20 -33.77
N PRO A 374 -23.80 16.10 -34.55
CA PRO A 374 -22.59 15.69 -35.25
C PRO A 374 -22.21 16.66 -36.38
N VAL A 375 -20.95 17.09 -36.37
CA VAL A 375 -20.35 17.93 -37.41
C VAL A 375 -19.68 17.01 -38.42
N THR A 376 -20.15 17.04 -39.66
CA THR A 376 -19.45 16.43 -40.80
C THR A 376 -18.24 17.31 -41.12
N GLN A 377 -17.04 16.88 -40.72
CA GLN A 377 -15.81 17.63 -40.95
C GLN A 377 -15.09 17.14 -42.21
N THR A 378 -14.67 18.09 -43.04
CA THR A 378 -13.78 17.90 -44.18
C THR A 378 -12.34 17.73 -43.67
N LEU A 379 -11.75 16.56 -43.88
CA LEU A 379 -10.35 16.25 -43.52
C LEU A 379 -9.36 16.84 -44.53
N SER A 380 -8.08 16.92 -44.13
CA SER A 380 -7.00 17.48 -44.94
C SER A 380 -6.76 16.72 -46.24
N GLN A 381 -6.69 17.44 -47.36
CA GLN A 381 -6.26 16.93 -48.65
C GLN A 381 -4.83 17.41 -48.95
N PHE A 382 -3.92 16.46 -49.12
CA PHE A 382 -2.53 16.74 -49.53
C PHE A 382 -2.44 16.82 -51.05
N ILE A 383 -1.91 17.92 -51.57
CA ILE A 383 -1.72 18.19 -53.01
C ILE A 383 -0.26 17.87 -53.39
N ASP A 384 -0.02 17.52 -54.67
CA ASP A 384 1.33 17.28 -55.22
C ASP A 384 2.09 16.13 -54.51
N VAL A 385 1.37 15.04 -54.26
CA VAL A 385 1.91 13.79 -53.72
C VAL A 385 2.65 13.03 -54.83
N ALA A 386 3.91 12.67 -54.58
CA ALA A 386 4.71 11.86 -55.50
C ALA A 386 5.51 10.79 -54.73
N PRO A 387 5.90 9.67 -55.38
CA PRO A 387 6.89 8.76 -54.82
C PRO A 387 8.21 9.48 -54.56
N LEU A 388 8.80 9.27 -53.38
CA LEU A 388 10.10 9.81 -53.01
C LEU A 388 11.22 9.02 -53.70
N ASP A 389 11.96 9.67 -54.59
CA ASP A 389 13.14 9.10 -55.23
C ASP A 389 14.42 9.33 -54.39
N TYR A 390 15.31 8.33 -54.39
CA TYR A 390 16.61 8.37 -53.74
C TYR A 390 17.61 7.47 -54.45
N GLU A 391 18.90 7.76 -54.29
CA GLU A 391 20.01 6.95 -54.78
C GLU A 391 20.50 6.00 -53.68
N ILE A 392 20.81 4.76 -54.04
CA ILE A 392 21.44 3.80 -53.14
C ILE A 392 22.94 4.08 -53.11
N VAL A 393 23.49 4.20 -51.90
CA VAL A 393 24.92 4.38 -51.66
C VAL A 393 25.50 3.06 -51.15
N ASP A 394 26.64 2.66 -51.71
CA ASP A 394 27.38 1.52 -51.19
C ASP A 394 28.00 1.88 -49.84
N TRP A 395 27.74 1.02 -48.86
CA TRP A 395 28.31 1.17 -47.53
C TRP A 395 29.76 0.68 -47.54
N ALA A 396 30.68 1.55 -47.12
CA ALA A 396 32.05 1.19 -46.79
C ALA A 396 32.22 1.28 -45.27
N ALA A 397 32.75 0.23 -44.65
CA ALA A 397 33.13 0.27 -43.24
C ALA A 397 34.27 1.29 -43.07
N ASN A 398 34.13 2.22 -42.12
CA ASN A 398 35.24 3.09 -41.73
C ASN A 398 36.27 2.27 -40.94
N ASP A 399 37.47 2.07 -41.49
CA ASP A 399 38.59 1.37 -40.83
C ASP A 399 39.16 2.11 -39.60
N GLN A 400 38.68 3.33 -39.32
CA GLN A 400 39.01 4.12 -38.14
C GLN A 400 37.75 4.41 -37.33
N LEU A 401 37.30 3.45 -36.54
CA LEU A 401 36.43 3.79 -35.40
C LEU A 401 37.26 4.67 -34.45
N LYS A 402 36.73 5.85 -34.12
CA LYS A 402 37.34 6.62 -33.03
C LYS A 402 37.09 5.83 -31.74
N ASP A 403 37.98 5.94 -30.75
CA ASP A 403 37.87 5.28 -29.44
C ASP A 403 36.76 5.93 -28.57
N THR A 404 35.58 6.13 -29.17
CA THR A 404 34.43 6.89 -28.69
C THR A 404 33.17 6.03 -28.69
N LEU A 405 32.35 6.12 -27.65
CA LEU A 405 31.12 5.30 -27.48
C LEU A 405 30.01 5.64 -28.49
N TYR A 406 30.06 6.82 -29.11
CA TYR A 406 29.09 7.30 -30.10
C TYR A 406 29.79 7.85 -31.34
N GLU A 407 29.20 7.61 -32.50
CA GLU A 407 29.66 8.07 -33.81
C GLU A 407 28.63 8.99 -34.45
N THR A 408 29.08 10.02 -35.17
CA THR A 408 28.18 10.96 -35.86
C THR A 408 27.39 10.25 -36.96
N TYR A 409 26.08 10.44 -36.98
CA TYR A 409 25.17 9.75 -37.88
C TYR A 409 24.72 10.61 -39.07
N ARG A 410 24.79 10.00 -40.25
CA ARG A 410 24.11 10.41 -41.49
C ARG A 410 23.53 9.15 -42.16
N PRO A 411 22.45 9.25 -42.95
CA PRO A 411 21.93 8.09 -43.69
C PRO A 411 23.04 7.38 -44.47
N GLN A 412 23.23 6.08 -44.19
CA GLN A 412 24.41 5.32 -44.65
C GLN A 412 24.23 4.65 -46.01
N ARG A 413 22.97 4.37 -46.38
CA ARG A 413 22.62 3.58 -47.59
C ARG A 413 21.84 4.37 -48.64
N ILE A 414 21.34 5.54 -48.29
CA ILE A 414 20.44 6.33 -49.15
C ILE A 414 20.92 7.77 -49.25
N ARG A 415 20.79 8.35 -50.45
CA ARG A 415 20.97 9.78 -50.70
C ARG A 415 19.72 10.32 -51.36
N ILE A 416 19.02 11.21 -50.66
CA ILE A 416 17.77 11.80 -51.13
C ILE A 416 18.09 13.17 -51.73
N LYS A 417 17.72 13.37 -53.00
CA LYS A 417 17.95 14.64 -53.69
C LYS A 417 17.17 15.77 -53.00
N ASP A 418 17.81 16.93 -52.83
CA ASP A 418 17.26 18.15 -52.21
C ASP A 418 16.84 18.00 -50.72
N ALA A 419 17.07 16.84 -50.10
CA ALA A 419 16.80 16.66 -48.68
C ALA A 419 17.77 17.46 -47.83
N LYS A 420 17.23 18.15 -46.81
CA LYS A 420 18.04 18.93 -45.88
C LYS A 420 18.64 18.03 -44.79
N PRO A 421 19.88 18.29 -44.35
CA PRO A 421 20.46 17.57 -43.23
C PRO A 421 19.64 17.82 -41.97
N HIS A 422 19.72 16.87 -41.03
CA HIS A 422 19.03 17.03 -39.76
C HIS A 422 19.53 18.29 -39.01
N PRO A 423 18.66 19.15 -38.45
CA PRO A 423 19.03 20.44 -37.85
C PRO A 423 20.03 20.38 -36.69
N SER A 424 20.22 19.20 -36.12
CA SER A 424 21.19 18.97 -35.06
C SER A 424 21.99 17.71 -35.36
N LEU A 425 23.22 17.67 -34.85
CA LEU A 425 24.10 16.52 -35.01
C LEU A 425 23.48 15.31 -34.33
N LEU A 426 23.18 14.29 -35.14
CA LEU A 426 22.74 12.99 -34.66
C LEU A 426 23.97 12.11 -34.46
N CYS A 427 23.90 11.21 -33.49
CA CYS A 427 24.87 10.16 -33.29
C CYS A 427 24.18 8.80 -33.10
N GLU A 428 24.90 7.73 -33.34
CA GLU A 428 24.51 6.36 -32.97
C GLU A 428 25.61 5.71 -32.13
N SER A 429 25.31 4.60 -31.45
CA SER A 429 26.35 3.90 -30.69
C SER A 429 27.39 3.28 -31.62
N ALA A 430 28.64 3.19 -31.15
CA ALA A 430 29.71 2.55 -31.91
C ALA A 430 29.34 1.12 -32.35
N ALA A 431 28.62 0.37 -31.50
CA ALA A 431 28.13 -0.96 -31.82
C ALA A 431 27.15 -0.98 -33.01
N LEU A 432 26.26 0.00 -33.12
CA LEU A 432 25.33 0.12 -34.25
C LEU A 432 26.03 0.66 -35.50
N ALA A 433 27.05 1.52 -35.36
CA ALA A 433 27.83 2.05 -36.49
C ALA A 433 28.61 0.99 -37.26
N LEU A 434 28.91 -0.15 -36.63
CA LEU A 434 29.60 -1.31 -37.24
C LEU A 434 28.78 -2.03 -38.33
N VAL A 435 27.48 -1.76 -38.42
CA VAL A 435 26.57 -2.47 -39.31
C VAL A 435 25.68 -1.46 -40.02
N SER A 436 25.50 -1.61 -41.33
CA SER A 436 24.53 -0.81 -42.08
C SER A 436 23.21 -1.55 -42.26
N PRO A 437 22.08 -0.82 -42.34
CA PRO A 437 20.82 -1.42 -42.79
C PRO A 437 20.92 -1.89 -44.25
N PRO A 438 20.00 -2.75 -44.72
CA PRO A 438 20.00 -3.24 -46.09
C PRO A 438 19.60 -2.13 -47.06
N ALA A 439 20.00 -2.21 -48.33
CA ALA A 439 19.56 -1.24 -49.33
C ALA A 439 18.03 -1.30 -49.51
N PRO A 440 17.27 -0.22 -49.24
CA PRO A 440 15.83 -0.25 -49.34
C PRO A 440 15.37 -0.18 -50.80
N THR A 441 14.18 -0.71 -51.06
CA THR A 441 13.51 -0.64 -52.37
C THR A 441 12.19 0.14 -52.32
N TYR A 442 11.62 0.26 -51.12
CA TYR A 442 10.37 0.98 -50.89
C TYR A 442 10.51 2.49 -51.13
N LYS A 443 9.53 3.07 -51.82
CA LYS A 443 9.44 4.52 -52.08
C LYS A 443 8.17 5.07 -51.44
N PRO A 444 8.26 5.87 -50.36
CA PRO A 444 7.09 6.47 -49.73
C PRO A 444 6.43 7.52 -50.63
N HIS A 445 5.12 7.70 -50.51
CA HIS A 445 4.36 8.72 -51.22
C HIS A 445 4.17 9.92 -50.30
N LEU A 446 4.87 11.02 -50.62
CA LEU A 446 4.87 12.22 -49.80
C LEU A 446 4.63 13.47 -50.67
N PRO A 447 4.00 14.52 -50.13
CA PRO A 447 3.97 15.83 -50.78
C PRO A 447 5.38 16.37 -51.02
N ARG A 448 5.65 16.94 -52.20
CA ARG A 448 7.01 17.40 -52.56
C ARG A 448 7.58 18.46 -51.62
N ASN A 449 6.73 19.30 -51.02
CA ASN A 449 7.15 20.33 -50.06
C ASN A 449 7.79 19.75 -48.80
N ILE A 450 7.50 18.49 -48.44
CA ILE A 450 8.12 17.81 -47.29
C ILE A 450 9.64 17.79 -47.42
N VAL A 451 10.14 17.53 -48.63
CA VAL A 451 11.58 17.48 -48.93
C VAL A 451 12.12 18.88 -49.21
N THR A 452 11.50 19.62 -50.15
CA THR A 452 12.05 20.90 -50.63
C THR A 452 12.08 22.00 -49.56
N GLN A 453 11.11 22.01 -48.65
CA GLN A 453 11.12 22.91 -47.50
C GLN A 453 11.89 22.34 -46.30
N GLY A 454 12.18 21.04 -46.30
CA GLY A 454 12.86 20.34 -45.21
C GLY A 454 11.99 20.14 -43.98
N LEU A 455 10.70 19.85 -44.17
CA LEU A 455 9.75 19.55 -43.08
C LEU A 455 10.08 18.22 -42.39
N LEU A 456 10.66 17.29 -43.16
CA LEU A 456 11.40 16.13 -42.67
C LEU A 456 12.86 16.22 -43.12
N SER A 457 13.78 15.97 -42.20
CA SER A 457 15.21 15.84 -42.53
C SER A 457 15.55 14.52 -43.21
N GLU A 458 16.72 14.42 -43.84
CA GLU A 458 17.24 13.19 -44.45
C GLU A 458 17.15 11.95 -43.53
N ALA A 459 17.45 12.10 -42.23
CA ALA A 459 17.41 11.02 -41.25
C ALA A 459 15.96 10.63 -40.88
N GLN A 460 15.05 11.60 -40.85
CA GLN A 460 13.64 11.32 -40.58
C GLN A 460 12.96 10.67 -41.79
N LEU A 461 13.32 11.09 -43.01
CA LEU A 461 12.90 10.45 -44.25
C LEU A 461 13.40 9.00 -44.35
N GLU A 462 14.63 8.74 -43.91
CA GLU A 462 15.19 7.39 -43.79
C GLU A 462 14.29 6.46 -42.94
N SER A 463 13.76 6.96 -41.82
CA SER A 463 12.83 6.19 -40.99
C SER A 463 11.52 5.86 -41.70
N VAL A 464 10.97 6.81 -42.48
CA VAL A 464 9.75 6.58 -43.28
C VAL A 464 10.00 5.50 -44.34
N ILE A 465 11.17 5.52 -44.99
CA ILE A 465 11.57 4.54 -46.00
C ILE A 465 11.68 3.13 -45.39
N TYR A 466 12.43 2.95 -44.29
CA TYR A 466 12.61 1.63 -43.68
C TYR A 466 11.34 1.10 -43.00
N ALA A 467 10.53 1.97 -42.38
CA ALA A 467 9.23 1.56 -41.87
C ALA A 467 8.34 1.03 -42.99
N GLY A 468 8.28 1.74 -44.12
CA GLY A 468 7.51 1.31 -45.30
C GLY A 468 8.06 0.03 -45.96
N GLN A 469 9.38 -0.15 -45.99
CA GLN A 469 10.03 -1.38 -46.43
C GLN A 469 9.58 -2.56 -45.56
N ALA A 470 9.70 -2.47 -44.24
CA ALA A 470 9.23 -3.51 -43.33
C ALA A 470 7.72 -3.77 -43.48
N HIS A 471 6.92 -2.71 -43.58
CA HIS A 471 5.47 -2.81 -43.75
C HIS A 471 5.04 -3.42 -45.09
N SER A 472 5.93 -3.52 -46.07
CA SER A 472 5.65 -4.18 -47.35
C SER A 472 5.68 -5.71 -47.24
N GLU A 473 6.20 -6.25 -46.14
CA GLU A 473 6.38 -7.68 -45.91
C GLU A 473 5.41 -8.23 -44.85
N TYR A 474 5.22 -9.55 -44.87
CA TYR A 474 4.54 -10.31 -43.83
C TYR A 474 5.53 -11.27 -43.18
N LEU A 475 5.33 -11.57 -41.89
CA LEU A 475 6.08 -12.63 -41.23
C LEU A 475 5.90 -13.97 -41.98
N SER A 476 6.93 -14.80 -41.95
CA SER A 476 6.97 -16.09 -42.65
C SER A 476 6.00 -17.12 -42.07
N GLY A 477 5.74 -17.06 -40.76
CA GLY A 477 4.78 -17.93 -40.06
C GLY A 477 3.30 -17.61 -40.36
N SER A 478 2.45 -18.62 -40.15
CA SER A 478 0.99 -18.51 -40.13
C SER A 478 0.45 -18.81 -38.73
N TYR A 479 -0.63 -18.15 -38.33
CA TYR A 479 -1.11 -18.18 -36.95
C TYR A 479 -2.63 -18.26 -36.86
N ILE A 480 -3.15 -18.88 -35.81
CA ILE A 480 -4.56 -18.78 -35.39
C ILE A 480 -4.62 -17.88 -34.17
N VAL A 481 -5.52 -16.89 -34.22
CA VAL A 481 -5.79 -15.96 -33.12
C VAL A 481 -7.17 -16.29 -32.56
N ASP A 482 -7.25 -16.48 -31.24
CA ASP A 482 -8.53 -16.73 -30.58
C ASP A 482 -9.44 -15.49 -30.51
N ASP A 483 -10.72 -15.70 -30.20
CA ASP A 483 -11.72 -14.63 -30.09
C ASP A 483 -11.42 -13.61 -28.96
N SER A 484 -10.59 -13.98 -28.00
CA SER A 484 -10.10 -13.10 -26.93
C SER A 484 -8.89 -12.23 -27.34
N TRP A 485 -8.25 -12.55 -28.48
CA TRP A 485 -6.97 -12.01 -28.95
C TRP A 485 -5.79 -12.23 -28.00
N ASP A 486 -5.94 -13.17 -27.06
CA ASP A 486 -4.97 -13.49 -26.02
C ASP A 486 -3.96 -14.52 -26.50
N ASN A 487 -4.46 -15.55 -27.19
CA ASN A 487 -3.65 -16.68 -27.62
C ASN A 487 -3.42 -16.62 -29.13
N VAL A 488 -2.14 -16.72 -29.50
CA VAL A 488 -1.68 -16.81 -30.88
C VAL A 488 -0.91 -18.11 -31.00
N ASN A 489 -1.47 -19.06 -31.75
CA ASN A 489 -0.86 -20.37 -31.97
C ASN A 489 -0.33 -20.46 -33.40
N VAL A 490 0.83 -21.08 -33.59
CA VAL A 490 1.37 -21.37 -34.92
C VAL A 490 0.43 -22.36 -35.62
N ALA A 491 0.06 -22.04 -36.85
CA ALA A 491 -0.88 -22.81 -37.66
C ALA A 491 -0.20 -23.27 -38.95
N ALA A 492 -0.68 -24.38 -39.52
CA ALA A 492 -0.23 -24.77 -40.85
C ALA A 492 -0.76 -23.75 -41.89
N ASN A 493 0.03 -23.47 -42.94
CA ASN A 493 -0.36 -22.49 -43.97
C ASN A 493 -1.69 -22.81 -44.68
N SER A 494 -2.17 -24.05 -44.58
CA SER A 494 -3.41 -24.55 -45.17
C SER A 494 -4.60 -24.64 -44.21
N GLU A 495 -4.45 -24.17 -42.96
CA GLU A 495 -5.46 -24.29 -41.91
C GLU A 495 -6.55 -23.20 -42.02
N GLU A 496 -7.81 -23.56 -41.76
CA GLU A 496 -8.96 -22.65 -41.86
C GLU A 496 -8.89 -21.58 -40.76
N ASN A 497 -9.03 -20.30 -41.14
CA ASN A 497 -8.83 -19.11 -40.27
C ASN A 497 -7.37 -18.77 -39.91
N ALA A 498 -6.37 -19.36 -40.57
CA ALA A 498 -4.99 -18.92 -40.42
C ALA A 498 -4.79 -17.48 -40.93
N VAL A 499 -4.14 -16.64 -40.12
CA VAL A 499 -3.77 -15.26 -40.45
C VAL A 499 -2.25 -15.12 -40.54
N ARG A 500 -1.81 -14.18 -41.38
CA ARG A 500 -0.41 -13.74 -41.44
C ARG A 500 -0.29 -12.35 -40.85
N PHE A 501 0.69 -12.17 -39.98
CA PHE A 501 0.98 -10.87 -39.40
C PHE A 501 1.88 -10.06 -40.32
N ARG A 502 1.47 -8.83 -40.62
CA ARG A 502 2.34 -7.86 -41.29
C ARG A 502 3.56 -7.56 -40.42
N ARG A 503 4.74 -7.49 -41.04
CA ARG A 503 6.01 -7.22 -40.33
C ARG A 503 6.00 -5.79 -39.80
N GLY A 504 6.48 -5.61 -38.58
CA GLY A 504 6.55 -4.33 -37.87
C GLY A 504 7.94 -3.71 -37.96
N TRP A 505 8.06 -2.47 -37.52
CA TRP A 505 9.32 -1.72 -37.49
C TRP A 505 9.54 -1.05 -36.14
N PHE A 506 10.80 -0.92 -35.70
CA PHE A 506 11.14 -0.37 -34.40
C PHE A 506 11.98 0.91 -34.53
N LEU A 507 11.42 2.03 -34.06
CA LEU A 507 12.06 3.33 -33.94
C LEU A 507 12.69 3.48 -32.55
N GLY A 508 13.99 3.25 -32.46
CA GLY A 508 14.81 3.36 -31.26
C GLY A 508 15.44 4.74 -31.03
N ASP A 509 15.07 5.75 -31.81
CA ASP A 509 15.68 7.08 -31.73
C ASP A 509 15.53 7.73 -30.34
N GLY A 510 16.60 8.36 -29.87
CA GLY A 510 16.70 9.08 -28.61
C GLY A 510 15.78 10.30 -28.51
N THR A 511 15.74 10.93 -27.33
CA THR A 511 15.03 12.20 -27.16
C THR A 511 15.67 13.27 -28.05
N GLY A 512 14.84 14.07 -28.72
CA GLY A 512 15.30 15.14 -29.60
C GLY A 512 15.34 14.78 -31.09
N ALA A 513 15.64 13.55 -31.50
CA ALA A 513 15.72 13.17 -32.93
C ALA A 513 14.42 13.35 -33.76
N GLY A 514 13.29 13.63 -33.10
CA GLY A 514 12.02 13.94 -33.76
C GLY A 514 11.08 12.75 -33.94
N LYS A 515 11.05 11.81 -32.98
CA LYS A 515 10.16 10.62 -33.00
C LYS A 515 8.72 10.92 -33.38
N GLY A 516 8.09 11.93 -32.76
CA GLY A 516 6.72 12.33 -33.10
C GLY A 516 6.57 12.73 -34.58
N ARG A 517 7.55 13.47 -35.12
CA ARG A 517 7.60 13.84 -36.54
C ARG A 517 7.80 12.65 -37.46
N GLN A 518 8.60 11.66 -37.05
CA GLN A 518 8.79 10.40 -37.80
C GLN A 518 7.51 9.55 -37.79
N CYS A 519 6.82 9.43 -36.65
CA CYS A 519 5.52 8.78 -36.56
C CYS A 519 4.50 9.45 -37.48
N ALA A 520 4.41 10.79 -37.43
CA ALA A 520 3.55 11.56 -38.32
C ALA A 520 3.92 11.34 -39.80
N GLY A 521 5.21 11.26 -40.15
CA GLY A 521 5.68 10.95 -41.49
C GLY A 521 5.29 9.57 -41.99
N ILE A 522 5.36 8.53 -41.13
CA ILE A 522 4.91 7.17 -41.47
C ILE A 522 3.38 7.13 -41.65
N ILE A 523 2.63 7.85 -40.81
CA ILE A 523 1.17 7.97 -40.97
C ILE A 523 0.85 8.73 -42.25
N LEU A 524 1.58 9.80 -42.58
CA LEU A 524 1.39 10.60 -43.79
C LEU A 524 1.61 9.78 -45.06
N ASP A 525 2.67 8.97 -45.13
CA ASP A 525 2.90 8.05 -46.24
C ASP A 525 1.70 7.13 -46.48
N ASN A 526 1.17 6.54 -45.40
CA ASN A 526 -0.03 5.70 -45.48
C ASN A 526 -1.28 6.49 -45.89
N TRP A 527 -1.44 7.70 -45.36
CA TRP A 527 -2.54 8.61 -45.67
C TRP A 527 -2.58 8.98 -47.15
N CYS A 528 -1.42 9.33 -47.71
CA CYS A 528 -1.22 9.66 -49.12
C CYS A 528 -1.47 8.47 -50.06
N GLN A 529 -1.36 7.24 -49.55
CA GLN A 529 -1.70 6.01 -50.28
C GLN A 529 -3.15 5.53 -50.06
N GLY A 530 -4.01 6.38 -49.49
CA GLY A 530 -5.44 6.10 -49.30
C GLY A 530 -5.78 5.34 -48.01
N ARG A 531 -4.80 4.97 -47.17
CA ARG A 531 -5.02 4.36 -45.86
C ARG A 531 -5.29 5.46 -44.81
N ARG A 532 -6.52 5.98 -44.81
CA ARG A 532 -6.93 7.16 -44.03
C ARG A 532 -7.40 6.90 -42.59
N LYS A 533 -7.13 5.71 -42.05
CA LYS A 533 -7.33 5.41 -40.63
C LYS A 533 -5.99 5.05 -40.01
N ALA A 534 -5.62 5.70 -38.92
CA ALA A 534 -4.43 5.37 -38.14
C ALA A 534 -4.74 5.36 -36.64
N ILE A 535 -3.93 4.65 -35.86
CA ILE A 535 -4.05 4.58 -34.39
C ILE A 535 -2.72 5.04 -33.79
N TRP A 536 -2.76 6.03 -32.91
CA TRP A 536 -1.61 6.54 -32.17
C TRP A 536 -1.84 6.29 -30.67
N VAL A 537 -1.11 5.34 -30.11
CA VAL A 537 -1.15 5.01 -28.69
C VAL A 537 0.06 5.63 -28.00
N SER A 538 -0.14 6.39 -26.92
CA SER A 538 0.96 7.05 -26.19
C SER A 538 0.82 6.93 -24.66
N LYS A 539 1.82 7.40 -23.90
CA LYS A 539 1.88 7.26 -22.43
C LYS A 539 0.88 8.15 -21.69
N SER A 540 0.62 9.35 -22.18
CA SER A 540 -0.16 10.39 -21.48
C SER A 540 -1.08 11.14 -22.42
N SER A 541 -2.24 11.59 -21.93
CA SER A 541 -3.18 12.40 -22.71
C SER A 541 -2.59 13.76 -23.09
N ALA A 542 -1.62 14.27 -22.33
CA ALA A 542 -0.93 15.51 -22.64
C ALA A 542 -0.11 15.45 -23.95
N LEU A 543 0.26 14.25 -24.42
CA LEU A 543 1.05 14.07 -25.64
C LEU A 543 0.23 14.23 -26.94
N ILE A 544 -1.08 14.44 -26.83
CA ILE A 544 -1.92 14.73 -28.00
C ILE A 544 -1.50 16.04 -28.68
N GLU A 545 -1.05 17.02 -27.90
CA GLU A 545 -0.59 18.31 -28.42
C GLU A 545 0.72 18.18 -29.18
N ASP A 546 1.63 17.28 -28.75
CA ASP A 546 2.82 16.94 -29.53
C ASP A 546 2.45 16.24 -30.85
N ALA A 547 1.52 15.28 -30.80
CA ALA A 547 1.06 14.56 -31.99
C ALA A 547 0.40 15.52 -33.00
N ARG A 548 -0.42 16.47 -32.52
CA ARG A 548 -1.02 17.55 -33.31
C ARG A 548 0.05 18.46 -33.92
N ARG A 549 0.98 18.97 -33.12
CA ARG A 549 2.09 19.80 -33.60
C ARG A 549 2.87 19.09 -34.72
N ASP A 550 3.22 17.83 -34.51
CA ASP A 550 4.04 17.07 -35.45
C ASP A 550 3.27 16.69 -36.72
N TRP A 551 1.96 16.45 -36.64
CA TRP A 551 1.08 16.26 -37.80
C TRP A 551 0.89 17.57 -38.59
N CYS A 552 0.55 18.67 -37.91
CA CYS A 552 0.36 19.98 -38.55
C CYS A 552 1.63 20.50 -39.22
N ALA A 553 2.80 20.22 -38.65
CA ALA A 553 4.07 20.61 -39.23
C ALA A 553 4.40 19.90 -40.56
N LEU A 554 3.70 18.81 -40.89
CA LEU A 554 3.76 18.15 -42.19
C LEU A 554 2.62 18.57 -43.14
N GLY A 555 1.80 19.56 -42.75
CA GLY A 555 0.70 20.11 -43.54
C GLY A 555 -0.68 19.51 -43.23
N GLY A 556 -0.82 18.71 -42.18
CA GLY A 556 -2.13 18.22 -41.70
C GLY A 556 -2.91 19.26 -40.88
N ASP A 557 -4.17 18.97 -40.57
CA ASP A 557 -5.03 19.78 -39.68
C ASP A 557 -5.09 19.14 -38.29
N GLU A 558 -5.16 19.97 -37.25
CA GLU A 558 -5.28 19.53 -35.86
C GLU A 558 -6.48 18.57 -35.65
N LYS A 559 -7.56 18.78 -36.41
CA LYS A 559 -8.79 17.97 -36.36
C LYS A 559 -8.63 16.55 -36.89
N ASP A 560 -7.59 16.28 -37.68
CA ASP A 560 -7.30 14.93 -38.16
C ASP A 560 -6.90 14.01 -36.98
N ILE A 561 -6.41 14.57 -35.87
CA ILE A 561 -6.09 13.87 -34.62
C ILE A 561 -7.33 13.82 -33.72
N ILE A 562 -7.94 12.64 -33.60
CA ILE A 562 -9.17 12.39 -32.84
C ILE A 562 -8.81 11.92 -31.43
N ASP A 563 -9.15 12.71 -30.42
CA ASP A 563 -9.01 12.29 -29.01
C ASP A 563 -10.09 11.28 -28.61
N LEU A 564 -9.70 10.01 -28.46
CA LEU A 564 -10.61 8.94 -28.05
C LEU A 564 -11.23 9.17 -26.67
N SER A 565 -10.60 9.95 -25.78
CA SER A 565 -11.11 10.21 -24.44
C SER A 565 -12.41 11.05 -24.45
N ASN A 566 -12.63 11.83 -25.51
CA ASN A 566 -13.85 12.60 -25.72
C ASN A 566 -15.03 11.74 -26.20
N ILE A 567 -14.79 10.47 -26.56
CA ILE A 567 -15.81 9.51 -26.98
C ILE A 567 -16.11 8.56 -25.80
N LYS A 568 -17.39 8.45 -25.43
CA LYS A 568 -17.82 7.59 -24.32
C LYS A 568 -17.46 6.12 -24.57
N LEU A 569 -17.19 5.40 -23.48
CA LEU A 569 -16.81 3.98 -23.54
C LEU A 569 -17.95 3.13 -24.10
N GLY A 570 -17.67 2.43 -25.20
CA GLY A 570 -18.61 1.55 -25.89
C GLY A 570 -19.67 2.25 -26.74
N ASP A 571 -19.58 3.56 -26.94
CA ASP A 571 -20.32 4.24 -28.01
C ASP A 571 -19.59 4.02 -29.35
N ARG A 572 -20.29 4.03 -30.48
CA ARG A 572 -19.63 3.90 -31.79
C ARG A 572 -18.75 5.12 -32.05
N ILE A 573 -17.50 4.90 -32.50
CA ILE A 573 -16.63 5.99 -32.98
C ILE A 573 -17.23 6.51 -34.30
N PRO A 574 -17.67 7.78 -34.39
CA PRO A 574 -18.49 8.26 -35.50
C PRO A 574 -17.68 8.58 -36.77
N PHE A 575 -16.36 8.65 -36.67
CA PHE A 575 -15.46 9.05 -37.75
C PHE A 575 -15.17 7.89 -38.69
N THR A 576 -15.20 8.10 -40.00
CA THR A 576 -14.83 7.08 -41.01
C THR A 576 -13.35 7.11 -41.38
N GLU A 577 -12.68 8.24 -41.12
CA GLU A 577 -11.28 8.51 -41.42
C GLU A 577 -10.71 9.35 -40.25
N GLY A 578 -9.39 9.34 -40.05
CA GLY A 578 -8.72 10.08 -38.97
C GLY A 578 -7.62 9.29 -38.26
N ILE A 579 -6.86 10.00 -37.42
CA ILE A 579 -5.80 9.46 -36.57
C ILE A 579 -6.34 9.38 -35.14
N LEU A 580 -6.68 8.18 -34.69
CA LEU A 580 -7.23 7.96 -33.36
C LEU A 580 -6.12 8.01 -32.31
N PHE A 581 -6.11 9.05 -31.49
CA PHE A 581 -5.18 9.20 -30.37
C PHE A 581 -5.76 8.62 -29.09
N CYS A 582 -5.00 7.78 -28.40
CA CYS A 582 -5.38 7.27 -27.08
C CYS A 582 -4.15 6.99 -26.21
N THR A 583 -4.36 6.80 -24.91
CA THR A 583 -3.28 6.39 -24.00
C THR A 583 -3.30 4.90 -23.70
N TYR A 584 -2.19 4.31 -23.25
CA TYR A 584 -2.19 2.92 -22.75
C TYR A 584 -3.19 2.69 -21.60
N SER A 585 -3.42 3.71 -20.76
CA SER A 585 -4.42 3.64 -19.69
C SER A 585 -5.86 3.68 -20.23
N THR A 586 -6.13 4.50 -21.24
CA THR A 586 -7.41 4.51 -21.97
C THR A 586 -7.64 3.17 -22.67
N LEU A 587 -6.62 2.66 -23.35
CA LEU A 587 -6.68 1.40 -24.11
C LEU A 587 -7.10 0.22 -23.22
N ARG A 588 -6.56 0.12 -21.99
CA ARG A 588 -6.92 -0.95 -21.04
C ARG A 588 -8.30 -0.80 -20.37
N SER A 589 -9.00 0.31 -20.57
CA SER A 589 -10.23 0.58 -19.81
C SER A 589 -11.38 -0.37 -20.17
N GLN A 590 -12.00 -0.97 -19.14
CA GLN A 590 -13.18 -1.82 -19.25
C GLN A 590 -14.18 -1.51 -18.12
N LYS A 591 -15.47 -1.39 -18.44
CA LYS A 591 -16.54 -1.14 -17.45
C LYS A 591 -17.85 -1.75 -17.92
N ASN A 592 -18.57 -2.45 -17.04
CA ASN A 592 -19.87 -3.06 -17.32
C ASN A 592 -19.89 -3.91 -18.62
N GLY A 593 -18.84 -4.72 -18.85
CA GLY A 593 -18.69 -5.55 -20.05
C GLY A 593 -18.27 -4.81 -21.33
N LYS A 594 -18.23 -3.47 -21.32
CA LYS A 594 -17.75 -2.65 -22.45
C LYS A 594 -16.23 -2.48 -22.35
N SER A 595 -15.53 -2.71 -23.46
CA SER A 595 -14.07 -2.64 -23.57
C SER A 595 -13.63 -1.59 -24.57
N ARG A 596 -12.67 -0.75 -24.20
CA ARG A 596 -12.11 0.26 -25.10
C ARG A 596 -11.36 -0.36 -26.27
N LEU A 597 -10.66 -1.47 -26.03
CA LEU A 597 -10.01 -2.25 -27.06
C LEU A 597 -11.01 -2.72 -28.14
N LYS A 598 -12.14 -3.31 -27.72
CA LYS A 598 -13.18 -3.78 -28.66
C LYS A 598 -13.72 -2.62 -29.51
N GLN A 599 -13.98 -1.47 -28.89
CA GLN A 599 -14.42 -0.26 -29.58
C GLN A 599 -13.42 0.22 -30.66
N ILE A 600 -12.11 0.15 -30.38
CA ILE A 600 -11.06 0.51 -31.36
C ILE A 600 -11.00 -0.50 -32.50
N VAL A 601 -11.04 -1.81 -32.19
CA VAL A 601 -11.01 -2.89 -33.20
C VAL A 601 -12.24 -2.84 -34.11
N GLU A 602 -13.42 -2.56 -33.56
CA GLU A 602 -14.65 -2.37 -34.33
C GLU A 602 -14.56 -1.16 -35.28
N TRP A 603 -13.95 -0.06 -34.85
CA TRP A 603 -13.73 1.12 -35.69
C TRP A 603 -12.67 0.88 -36.78
N ALA A 604 -11.58 0.20 -36.44
CA ALA A 604 -10.51 -0.15 -37.37
C ALA A 604 -11.03 -1.11 -38.45
N GLY A 605 -11.79 -2.13 -38.04
CA GLY A 605 -12.30 -3.21 -38.88
C GLY A 605 -11.28 -4.34 -39.04
N LYS A 606 -11.76 -5.55 -39.36
CA LYS A 606 -10.93 -6.77 -39.51
C LYS A 606 -9.83 -6.66 -40.58
N ASP A 607 -10.09 -5.88 -41.63
CA ASP A 607 -9.19 -5.67 -42.76
C ASP A 607 -8.35 -4.39 -42.60
N PHE A 608 -8.19 -3.89 -41.38
CA PHE A 608 -7.42 -2.67 -41.11
C PHE A 608 -5.96 -2.83 -41.56
N GLU A 609 -5.57 -1.96 -42.49
CA GLU A 609 -4.23 -1.88 -43.07
C GLU A 609 -3.49 -0.59 -42.67
N GLY A 610 -4.10 0.24 -41.83
CA GLY A 610 -3.51 1.51 -41.39
C GLY A 610 -2.31 1.33 -40.45
N ALA A 611 -1.65 2.45 -40.17
CA ALA A 611 -0.53 2.49 -39.22
C ALA A 611 -1.03 2.45 -37.77
N ILE A 612 -0.34 1.66 -36.93
CA ILE A 612 -0.47 1.69 -35.47
C ILE A 612 0.87 2.11 -34.90
N ALA A 613 0.94 3.32 -34.36
CA ALA A 613 2.12 3.81 -33.65
C ALA A 613 1.95 3.55 -32.15
N PHE A 614 2.77 2.63 -31.61
CA PHE A 614 2.95 2.47 -30.17
C PHE A 614 4.06 3.41 -29.71
N ASP A 615 3.69 4.67 -29.45
CA ASP A 615 4.55 5.70 -28.88
C ASP A 615 4.81 5.44 -27.40
N GLU A 616 6.06 5.59 -26.97
CA GLU A 616 6.56 5.16 -25.65
C GLU A 616 6.21 3.70 -25.32
N CYS A 617 6.44 2.80 -26.29
CA CYS A 617 6.06 1.38 -26.22
C CYS A 617 6.67 0.61 -25.05
N HIS A 618 7.74 1.10 -24.40
CA HIS A 618 8.24 0.52 -23.14
C HIS A 618 7.18 0.50 -22.03
N SER A 619 6.11 1.28 -22.15
CA SER A 619 4.94 1.23 -21.26
C SER A 619 4.17 -0.10 -21.34
N MET A 620 4.39 -0.88 -22.42
CA MET A 620 3.90 -2.26 -22.57
C MET A 620 4.87 -3.30 -22.00
N GLY A 621 5.97 -2.87 -21.35
CA GLY A 621 6.90 -3.75 -20.68
C GLY A 621 6.22 -4.61 -19.61
N ASN A 622 6.85 -5.74 -19.28
CA ASN A 622 6.30 -6.77 -18.38
C ASN A 622 4.95 -7.33 -18.88
N ALA A 623 4.80 -7.54 -20.18
CA ALA A 623 3.65 -8.24 -20.77
C ALA A 623 3.60 -9.75 -20.45
N MET A 624 4.47 -10.21 -19.53
CA MET A 624 4.61 -11.57 -19.04
C MET A 624 4.66 -11.60 -17.53
N ALA A 625 4.25 -12.73 -16.96
CA ALA A 625 4.57 -13.00 -15.58
C ALA A 625 6.06 -13.34 -15.47
N GLN A 626 6.78 -12.71 -14.55
CA GLN A 626 8.23 -12.90 -14.38
C GLN A 626 8.54 -13.39 -12.97
N GLU A 627 9.54 -14.25 -12.82
CA GLU A 627 10.07 -14.61 -11.51
C GLU A 627 10.87 -13.43 -10.94
N GLY A 628 10.29 -12.72 -9.98
CA GLY A 628 10.99 -11.72 -9.19
C GLY A 628 11.69 -12.34 -7.99
N THR A 629 12.56 -11.56 -7.34
CA THR A 629 13.21 -11.93 -6.06
C THR A 629 12.23 -12.25 -4.92
N LEU A 630 10.94 -11.94 -5.09
CA LEU A 630 9.85 -12.16 -4.14
C LEU A 630 8.75 -13.10 -4.69
N GLY A 631 8.99 -13.80 -5.80
CA GLY A 631 8.05 -14.72 -6.46
C GLY A 631 7.54 -14.23 -7.82
N LEU A 632 6.57 -14.96 -8.40
CA LEU A 632 5.98 -14.66 -9.71
C LEU A 632 5.24 -13.30 -9.71
N VAL A 633 5.74 -12.32 -10.45
CA VAL A 633 5.10 -11.03 -10.71
C VAL A 633 4.15 -11.21 -11.89
N SER A 634 2.85 -11.00 -11.71
CA SER A 634 1.85 -11.11 -12.78
C SER A 634 2.06 -10.12 -13.93
N ALA A 635 1.70 -10.51 -15.16
CA ALA A 635 1.80 -9.67 -16.34
C ALA A 635 1.02 -8.34 -16.24
N SER A 636 1.63 -7.26 -16.75
CA SER A 636 1.01 -5.94 -16.81
C SER A 636 -0.22 -5.95 -17.72
N GLN A 637 -1.36 -5.54 -17.18
CA GLN A 637 -2.61 -5.36 -17.94
C GLN A 637 -2.45 -4.39 -19.13
N GLN A 638 -1.55 -3.40 -19.03
CA GLN A 638 -1.26 -2.52 -20.17
C GLN A 638 -0.53 -3.26 -21.29
N GLY A 639 0.44 -4.11 -20.96
CA GLY A 639 1.15 -4.95 -21.92
C GLY A 639 0.23 -5.95 -22.61
N ILE A 640 -0.65 -6.62 -21.84
CA ILE A 640 -1.63 -7.58 -22.36
C ILE A 640 -2.55 -6.91 -23.40
N VAL A 641 -3.15 -5.76 -23.08
CA VAL A 641 -4.10 -5.11 -23.99
C VAL A 641 -3.39 -4.55 -25.23
N GLY A 642 -2.14 -4.09 -25.10
CA GLY A 642 -1.30 -3.72 -26.24
C GLY A 642 -1.05 -4.90 -27.19
N LEU A 643 -0.74 -6.09 -26.65
CA LEU A 643 -0.62 -7.34 -27.43
C LEU A 643 -1.94 -7.72 -28.10
N ARG A 644 -3.06 -7.67 -27.38
CA ARG A 644 -4.38 -7.96 -27.96
C ARG A 644 -4.72 -7.05 -29.15
N LEU A 645 -4.36 -5.76 -29.09
CA LEU A 645 -4.61 -4.83 -30.22
C LEU A 645 -3.85 -5.24 -31.49
N GLN A 646 -2.57 -5.58 -31.37
CA GLN A 646 -1.79 -6.04 -32.52
C GLN A 646 -2.21 -7.45 -32.98
N ASN A 647 -2.70 -8.31 -32.10
CA ASN A 647 -3.22 -9.63 -32.48
C ASN A 647 -4.56 -9.51 -33.23
N ALA A 648 -5.45 -8.62 -32.76
CA ALA A 648 -6.77 -8.39 -33.35
C ALA A 648 -6.72 -7.80 -34.77
N LEU A 649 -5.61 -7.14 -35.15
CA LEU A 649 -5.47 -6.46 -36.44
C LEU A 649 -4.25 -7.00 -37.23
N PRO A 650 -4.33 -8.21 -37.83
CA PRO A 650 -3.16 -8.88 -38.41
C PRO A 650 -2.46 -8.09 -39.53
N LYS A 651 -3.23 -7.37 -40.34
CA LYS A 651 -2.74 -6.59 -41.49
C LYS A 651 -2.24 -5.18 -41.12
N ALA A 652 -2.33 -4.79 -39.85
CA ALA A 652 -1.91 -3.48 -39.39
C ALA A 652 -0.41 -3.24 -39.57
N ARG A 653 -0.05 -2.00 -39.89
CA ARG A 653 1.33 -1.52 -40.05
C ARG A 653 1.85 -1.02 -38.71
N VAL A 654 2.41 -1.94 -37.93
CA VAL A 654 2.83 -1.66 -36.55
C VAL A 654 4.19 -0.96 -36.52
N VAL A 655 4.27 0.13 -35.76
CA VAL A 655 5.51 0.86 -35.46
C VAL A 655 5.67 0.91 -33.95
N TYR A 656 6.76 0.36 -33.45
CA TYR A 656 7.15 0.47 -32.05
C TYR A 656 8.09 1.66 -31.88
N VAL A 657 7.81 2.56 -30.96
CA VAL A 657 8.53 3.82 -30.85
C VAL A 657 8.99 4.01 -29.42
N SER A 658 10.28 3.77 -29.17
CA SER A 658 10.88 4.04 -27.86
C SER A 658 12.40 4.05 -27.87
N ALA A 659 12.99 5.09 -27.29
CA ALA A 659 14.43 5.20 -27.08
C ALA A 659 14.99 4.12 -26.12
N THR A 660 14.15 3.59 -25.23
CA THR A 660 14.54 2.61 -24.21
C THR A 660 14.04 1.21 -24.51
N GLY A 661 13.49 0.99 -25.71
CA GLY A 661 12.92 -0.28 -26.13
C GLY A 661 13.93 -1.43 -26.17
N ALA A 662 15.19 -1.13 -26.52
CA ALA A 662 16.25 -2.12 -26.64
C ALA A 662 17.25 -2.12 -25.45
N THR A 663 16.89 -1.56 -24.28
CA THR A 663 17.80 -1.51 -23.12
C THR A 663 17.68 -2.69 -22.16
N LYS A 664 16.53 -3.38 -22.17
CA LYS A 664 16.28 -4.61 -21.41
C LYS A 664 15.60 -5.63 -22.32
N VAL A 665 15.91 -6.91 -22.14
CA VAL A 665 15.33 -8.01 -22.93
C VAL A 665 13.80 -8.03 -22.83
N SER A 666 13.27 -7.82 -21.63
CA SER A 666 11.81 -7.75 -21.40
C SER A 666 11.13 -6.59 -22.15
N ASN A 667 11.86 -5.55 -22.56
CA ASN A 667 11.32 -4.45 -23.35
C ASN A 667 11.15 -4.81 -24.85
N LEU A 668 11.64 -5.95 -25.33
CA LEU A 668 11.31 -6.45 -26.68
C LEU A 668 10.19 -7.49 -26.66
N SER A 669 9.79 -7.99 -25.48
CA SER A 669 8.78 -9.05 -25.33
C SER A 669 7.39 -8.70 -25.88
N TYR A 670 7.07 -7.41 -26.05
CA TYR A 670 5.81 -6.95 -26.64
C TYR A 670 5.92 -6.69 -28.15
N ALA A 671 7.11 -6.77 -28.75
CA ALA A 671 7.40 -6.41 -30.13
C ALA A 671 7.24 -7.59 -31.10
N ASN A 672 6.15 -8.35 -30.97
CA ASN A 672 5.89 -9.60 -31.73
C ASN A 672 6.03 -9.41 -33.25
N ARG A 673 5.67 -8.23 -33.78
CA ARG A 673 5.73 -7.96 -35.23
C ARG A 673 7.13 -7.82 -35.79
N LEU A 674 8.18 -7.78 -34.95
CA LEU A 674 9.56 -7.88 -35.43
C LEU A 674 9.92 -9.30 -35.91
N GLY A 675 9.14 -10.31 -35.51
CA GLY A 675 9.33 -11.69 -35.94
C GLY A 675 10.46 -12.43 -35.25
N LEU A 676 10.87 -11.96 -34.06
CA LEU A 676 12.00 -12.51 -33.29
C LEU A 676 11.80 -13.96 -32.82
N TRP A 677 10.57 -14.46 -32.77
CA TRP A 677 10.24 -15.83 -32.37
C TRP A 677 9.04 -16.36 -33.15
N GLN A 678 8.88 -17.69 -33.19
CA GLN A 678 7.73 -18.38 -33.79
C GLN A 678 7.47 -18.04 -35.27
N THR A 679 8.49 -17.59 -35.99
CA THR A 679 8.43 -17.29 -37.44
C THR A 679 9.17 -18.34 -38.26
N GLY A 680 10.26 -18.91 -37.72
CA GLY A 680 11.24 -19.69 -38.48
C GLY A 680 12.37 -18.82 -39.06
N ASP A 681 12.25 -17.48 -38.98
CA ASP A 681 13.29 -16.54 -39.42
C ASP A 681 14.43 -16.40 -38.40
N PHE A 682 14.15 -16.77 -37.14
CA PHE A 682 15.07 -16.72 -36.00
C PHE A 682 15.05 -18.04 -35.23
N PRO A 683 16.11 -18.39 -34.49
CA PRO A 683 16.22 -19.69 -33.81
C PRO A 683 15.27 -19.86 -32.62
N PHE A 684 14.57 -18.81 -32.18
CA PHE A 684 13.77 -18.83 -30.96
C PHE A 684 12.38 -19.43 -31.20
N THR A 685 12.11 -20.51 -30.46
CA THR A 685 10.88 -21.31 -30.59
C THR A 685 9.68 -20.68 -29.91
N SER A 686 9.91 -19.86 -28.88
CA SER A 686 8.89 -19.09 -28.19
C SER A 686 9.45 -17.74 -27.72
N ARG A 687 8.56 -16.88 -27.24
CA ARG A 687 8.94 -15.62 -26.61
C ARG A 687 9.72 -15.85 -25.31
N GLU A 688 9.34 -16.88 -24.56
CA GLU A 688 9.97 -17.29 -23.30
C GLU A 688 11.43 -17.72 -23.54
N ASP A 689 11.65 -18.56 -24.57
CA ASP A 689 12.96 -19.02 -25.03
C ASP A 689 13.89 -17.85 -25.45
N PHE A 690 13.33 -16.86 -26.15
CA PHE A 690 14.06 -15.62 -26.46
C PHE A 690 14.49 -14.85 -25.20
N VAL A 691 13.58 -14.66 -24.24
CA VAL A 691 13.89 -13.90 -23.02
C VAL A 691 14.97 -14.61 -22.20
N GLU A 692 14.83 -15.92 -21.98
CA GLU A 692 15.80 -16.72 -21.22
C GLU A 692 17.19 -16.71 -21.88
N SER A 693 17.24 -16.94 -23.21
CA SER A 693 18.50 -17.00 -23.96
C SER A 693 19.27 -15.67 -23.95
N ILE A 694 18.57 -14.53 -24.07
CA ILE A 694 19.23 -13.21 -24.09
C ILE A 694 19.54 -12.72 -22.66
N GLU A 695 18.73 -13.06 -21.65
CA GLU A 695 19.02 -12.71 -20.25
C GLU A 695 20.33 -13.32 -19.75
N VAL A 696 20.63 -14.57 -20.13
CA VAL A 696 21.92 -15.23 -19.82
C VAL A 696 23.12 -14.48 -20.42
N GLY A 697 22.97 -13.97 -21.64
CA GLY A 697 24.03 -13.22 -22.34
C GLY A 697 24.16 -11.75 -21.92
N GLY A 698 23.21 -11.24 -21.12
CA GLY A 698 23.21 -9.86 -20.62
C GLY A 698 23.23 -8.81 -21.74
N ILE A 699 23.93 -7.69 -21.48
CA ILE A 699 23.94 -6.51 -22.37
C ILE A 699 24.59 -6.80 -23.71
N ALA A 700 25.66 -7.60 -23.73
CA ALA A 700 26.37 -7.94 -24.96
C ALA A 700 25.46 -8.68 -25.94
N ALA A 701 24.61 -9.59 -25.44
CA ALA A 701 23.60 -10.25 -26.27
C ALA A 701 22.53 -9.26 -26.78
N MET A 702 22.13 -8.29 -25.96
CA MET A 702 21.18 -7.25 -26.37
C MET A 702 21.73 -6.33 -27.46
N GLU A 703 23.02 -5.97 -27.39
CA GLU A 703 23.69 -5.19 -28.43
C GLU A 703 23.77 -5.97 -29.74
N VAL A 704 24.01 -7.28 -29.69
CA VAL A 704 23.97 -8.16 -30.87
C VAL A 704 22.57 -8.17 -31.48
N VAL A 705 21.51 -8.37 -30.67
CA VAL A 705 20.12 -8.32 -31.17
C VAL A 705 19.79 -6.98 -31.83
N ALA A 706 20.20 -5.87 -31.24
CA ALA A 706 19.99 -4.53 -31.81
C ALA A 706 20.74 -4.35 -33.15
N ARG A 707 21.96 -4.87 -33.27
CA ARG A 707 22.76 -4.87 -34.51
C ARG A 707 22.12 -5.74 -35.59
N ASP A 708 21.65 -6.93 -35.24
CA ASP A 708 20.98 -7.83 -36.18
C ASP A 708 19.67 -7.23 -36.69
N LEU A 709 18.88 -6.62 -35.79
CA LEU A 709 17.68 -5.89 -36.19
C LEU A 709 17.99 -4.71 -37.12
N LYS A 710 19.10 -3.99 -36.90
CA LYS A 710 19.56 -2.94 -37.84
C LYS A 710 19.95 -3.54 -39.19
N ALA A 711 20.72 -4.64 -39.20
CA ALA A 711 21.14 -5.35 -40.41
C ALA A 711 19.96 -5.87 -41.25
N LEU A 712 18.86 -6.21 -40.58
CA LEU A 712 17.61 -6.64 -41.20
C LEU A 712 16.71 -5.46 -41.62
N GLY A 713 17.10 -4.22 -41.34
CA GLY A 713 16.32 -3.01 -41.65
C GLY A 713 15.12 -2.79 -40.74
N LEU A 714 15.05 -3.49 -39.61
CA LEU A 714 13.93 -3.46 -38.67
C LEU A 714 14.10 -2.47 -37.51
N TYR A 715 15.31 -1.95 -37.32
CA TYR A 715 15.64 -1.08 -36.19
C TYR A 715 16.61 0.03 -36.59
N LEU A 716 16.28 1.26 -36.19
CA LEU A 716 17.22 2.39 -36.20
C LEU A 716 17.15 3.10 -34.85
N ALA A 717 18.32 3.47 -34.31
CA ALA A 717 18.41 4.18 -33.04
C ALA A 717 19.51 5.25 -33.07
N ARG A 718 19.06 6.50 -33.16
CA ARG A 718 19.91 7.69 -33.26
C ARG A 718 19.54 8.66 -32.14
N SER A 719 20.52 9.26 -31.51
CA SER A 719 20.36 10.23 -30.42
C SER A 719 20.91 11.59 -30.84
N LEU A 720 20.54 12.66 -30.14
CA LEU A 720 21.29 13.91 -30.29
C LEU A 720 22.70 13.71 -29.77
N SER A 721 23.66 14.31 -30.48
CA SER A 721 25.01 14.48 -29.94
C SER A 721 24.96 15.36 -28.69
N PHE A 722 25.74 14.97 -27.67
CA PHE A 722 26.04 15.81 -26.51
C PHE A 722 27.26 16.71 -26.77
N ASP A 723 27.77 16.74 -28.00
CA ASP A 723 28.82 17.66 -28.40
C ASP A 723 28.41 19.13 -28.12
N GLY A 724 29.29 19.86 -27.43
CA GLY A 724 29.04 21.21 -26.92
C GLY A 724 28.23 21.32 -25.61
N VAL A 725 27.75 20.21 -25.03
CA VAL A 725 27.10 20.21 -23.71
C VAL A 725 28.17 20.22 -22.61
N GLU A 726 28.04 21.15 -21.66
CA GLU A 726 28.92 21.22 -20.49
C GLU A 726 28.27 20.53 -19.29
N TYR A 727 29.09 19.84 -18.49
CA TYR A 727 28.67 19.19 -17.25
C TYR A 727 29.45 19.80 -16.08
N GLU A 728 28.73 20.40 -15.13
CA GLU A 728 29.32 21.04 -13.96
C GLU A 728 28.57 20.58 -12.70
N MET A 729 29.18 19.67 -11.94
CA MET A 729 28.56 19.19 -10.70
C MET A 729 28.51 20.31 -9.65
N LEU A 730 27.34 20.55 -9.08
CA LEU A 730 27.18 21.40 -7.90
C LEU A 730 27.21 20.52 -6.66
N GLU A 731 28.40 20.37 -6.07
CA GLU A 731 28.59 19.68 -4.78
C GLU A 731 28.35 20.66 -3.63
N ILE A 732 27.41 20.30 -2.76
CA ILE A 732 26.94 21.11 -1.62
C ILE A 732 27.46 20.48 -0.33
N GLU A 733 28.37 21.15 0.35
CA GLU A 733 28.74 20.77 1.71
C GLU A 733 27.64 21.18 2.68
N LEU A 734 27.10 20.20 3.42
CA LEU A 734 26.14 20.48 4.49
C LEU A 734 26.82 21.28 5.60
N THR A 735 26.13 22.31 6.07
CA THR A 735 26.58 23.08 7.24
C THR A 735 26.48 22.24 8.52
N PRO A 736 27.26 22.55 9.58
CA PRO A 736 27.16 21.82 10.86
C PRO A 736 25.74 21.78 11.46
N THR A 737 24.94 22.83 11.21
CA THR A 737 23.52 22.84 11.62
C THR A 737 22.68 21.85 10.83
N GLN A 738 22.88 21.75 9.51
CA GLN A 738 22.16 20.78 8.67
C GLN A 738 22.56 19.33 8.98
N GLU A 739 23.85 19.08 9.26
CA GLU A 739 24.32 17.77 9.73
C GLU A 739 23.63 17.35 11.02
N ARG A 740 23.59 18.24 12.02
CA ARG A 740 22.86 17.98 13.28
C ARG A 740 21.37 17.69 13.05
N ILE A 741 20.72 18.41 12.14
CA ILE A 741 19.31 18.15 11.81
C ILE A 741 19.15 16.77 11.16
N TYR A 742 20.03 16.43 10.21
CA TYR A 742 20.03 15.12 9.55
C TYR A 742 20.18 13.98 10.57
N ASP A 743 21.16 14.09 11.48
CA ASP A 743 21.44 13.10 12.51
C ASP A 743 20.27 12.94 13.49
N ASN A 744 19.65 14.04 13.92
CA ASN A 744 18.46 13.98 14.79
C ASN A 744 17.30 13.21 14.12
N TYR A 745 17.09 13.39 12.82
CA TYR A 745 16.08 12.61 12.09
C TYR A 745 16.51 11.15 11.91
N ALA A 746 17.79 10.86 11.67
CA ALA A 746 18.30 9.50 11.60
C ALA A 746 18.08 8.74 12.92
N ASP A 747 18.39 9.37 14.05
CA ASP A 747 18.13 8.84 15.39
C ASP A 747 16.63 8.58 15.63
N ALA A 748 15.77 9.50 15.20
CA ALA A 748 14.33 9.32 15.30
C ALA A 748 13.84 8.11 14.50
N PHE A 749 14.32 7.93 13.27
CA PHE A 749 13.97 6.76 12.45
C PHE A 749 14.47 5.43 13.04
N GLN A 750 15.61 5.42 13.74
CA GLN A 750 16.08 4.25 14.47
C GLN A 750 15.09 3.86 15.59
N ILE A 751 14.55 4.83 16.31
CA ILE A 751 13.55 4.58 17.37
C ILE A 751 12.23 4.11 16.76
N ILE A 752 11.77 4.72 15.65
CA ILE A 752 10.57 4.26 14.94
C ILE A 752 10.74 2.80 14.50
N HIS A 753 11.90 2.42 13.96
CA HIS A 753 12.19 1.05 13.56
C HIS A 753 12.15 0.07 14.75
N ASN A 754 12.75 0.43 15.87
CA ASN A 754 12.72 -0.39 17.09
C ASN A 754 11.30 -0.54 17.65
N ASN A 755 10.52 0.54 17.66
CA ASN A 755 9.14 0.52 18.11
C ASN A 755 8.20 -0.18 17.13
N LEU A 756 8.50 -0.19 15.83
CA LEU A 756 7.74 -0.94 14.83
C LEU A 756 7.75 -2.44 15.15
N HIS A 757 8.91 -2.99 15.52
CA HIS A 757 9.00 -4.40 15.95
C HIS A 757 8.13 -4.68 17.18
N LYS A 758 8.22 -3.82 18.21
CA LYS A 758 7.39 -3.92 19.42
C LYS A 758 5.90 -3.78 19.11
N ALA A 759 5.52 -2.88 18.20
CA ALA A 759 4.14 -2.70 17.79
C ALA A 759 3.59 -3.91 17.04
N LEU A 760 4.39 -4.56 16.19
CA LEU A 760 4.01 -5.82 15.54
C LEU A 760 3.80 -6.96 16.53
N GLU A 761 4.60 -7.01 17.60
CA GLU A 761 4.40 -7.96 18.72
C GLU A 761 3.12 -7.63 19.50
N ALA A 762 2.92 -6.38 19.88
CA ALA A 762 1.73 -5.91 20.59
C ALA A 762 0.43 -6.09 19.78
N CYS A 763 0.53 -6.19 18.45
CA CYS A 763 -0.58 -6.45 17.55
C CYS A 763 -0.79 -7.96 17.25
N ASN A 764 -0.03 -8.88 17.86
CA ASN A 764 -0.04 -10.32 17.57
C ASN A 764 0.27 -10.69 16.10
N ILE A 765 1.00 -9.84 15.38
CA ILE A 765 1.50 -10.16 14.03
C ILE A 765 2.79 -10.98 14.15
N THR A 766 3.58 -10.68 15.18
CA THR A 766 4.81 -11.40 15.56
C THR A 766 4.79 -11.78 17.05
N GLY A 767 5.68 -12.69 17.44
CA GLY A 767 5.92 -13.13 18.82
C GLY A 767 7.07 -14.13 18.81
N ALA A 768 6.89 -15.31 19.42
CA ALA A 768 7.85 -16.42 19.33
C ALA A 768 8.19 -16.81 17.88
N LYS A 769 7.25 -16.60 16.95
CA LYS A 769 7.43 -16.70 15.50
C LYS A 769 6.62 -15.60 14.81
N THR A 770 6.68 -15.53 13.48
CA THR A 770 5.82 -14.63 12.71
C THR A 770 4.50 -15.34 12.39
N TYR A 771 3.38 -14.86 12.95
CA TYR A 771 2.05 -15.45 12.74
C TYR A 771 1.36 -14.96 11.47
N ASN A 772 1.69 -13.74 11.03
CA ASN A 772 1.19 -13.19 9.77
C ASN A 772 2.32 -12.54 8.96
N ARG A 773 2.90 -13.32 8.05
CA ARG A 773 4.03 -12.88 7.21
C ARG A 773 3.65 -11.74 6.27
N ALA A 774 2.43 -11.77 5.72
CA ALA A 774 1.95 -10.75 4.80
C ALA A 774 1.78 -9.40 5.49
N ALA A 775 1.17 -9.37 6.69
CA ALA A 775 1.02 -8.16 7.49
C ALA A 775 2.37 -7.57 7.90
N LYS A 776 3.31 -8.42 8.36
CA LYS A 776 4.69 -8.00 8.68
C LYS A 776 5.39 -7.39 7.46
N MET A 777 5.36 -8.07 6.32
CA MET A 777 5.97 -7.57 5.09
C MET A 777 5.34 -6.26 4.62
N SER A 778 4.02 -6.12 4.72
CA SER A 778 3.31 -4.88 4.40
C SER A 778 3.78 -3.73 5.29
N ALA A 779 3.80 -3.93 6.61
CA ALA A 779 4.25 -2.89 7.55
C ALA A 779 5.71 -2.47 7.31
N MET A 780 6.61 -3.44 7.08
CA MET A 780 8.02 -3.17 6.78
C MET A 780 8.20 -2.44 5.44
N SER A 781 7.49 -2.88 4.40
CA SER A 781 7.52 -2.25 3.08
C SER A 781 7.02 -0.81 3.15
N GLN A 782 5.97 -0.55 3.93
CA GLN A 782 5.45 0.80 4.14
C GLN A 782 6.48 1.66 4.88
N PHE A 783 7.06 1.18 5.98
CA PHE A 783 8.11 1.89 6.72
C PHE A 783 9.28 2.28 5.82
N GLU A 784 9.87 1.32 5.10
CA GLU A 784 11.03 1.54 4.23
C GLU A 784 10.71 2.54 3.11
N SER A 785 9.52 2.44 2.52
CA SER A 785 9.07 3.36 1.47
C SER A 785 8.88 4.80 1.98
N HIS A 786 8.44 4.97 3.23
CA HIS A 786 8.32 6.30 3.85
C HIS A 786 9.68 6.86 4.24
N LYS A 787 10.57 6.04 4.83
CA LYS A 787 11.95 6.40 5.17
C LYS A 787 12.72 6.93 3.97
N GLN A 788 12.72 6.18 2.86
CA GLN A 788 13.40 6.60 1.62
C GLN A 788 12.88 7.93 1.08
N ARG A 789 11.54 8.08 1.02
CA ARG A 789 10.93 9.33 0.56
C ARG A 789 11.31 10.49 1.47
N PHE A 790 11.23 10.31 2.78
CA PHE A 790 11.57 11.33 3.76
C PHE A 790 13.00 11.86 3.57
N PHE A 791 14.01 10.99 3.57
CA PHE A 791 15.41 11.43 3.47
C PHE A 791 15.74 12.07 2.12
N ASN A 792 15.15 11.59 1.02
CA ASN A 792 15.30 12.23 -0.28
C ASN A 792 14.73 13.67 -0.26
N HIS A 793 13.54 13.87 0.33
CA HIS A 793 12.97 15.22 0.48
C HIS A 793 13.81 16.10 1.41
N LEU A 794 14.29 15.54 2.54
CA LEU A 794 15.13 16.27 3.50
C LEU A 794 16.41 16.80 2.84
N LEU A 795 17.16 15.92 2.15
CA LEU A 795 18.38 16.31 1.44
C LEU A 795 18.09 17.30 0.31
N THR A 796 17.01 17.09 -0.44
CA THR A 796 16.57 18.01 -1.50
C THR A 796 16.27 19.40 -0.96
N SER A 797 15.60 19.48 0.19
CA SER A 797 15.37 20.73 0.90
C SER A 797 16.65 21.35 1.47
N MET A 798 17.60 20.56 1.98
CA MET A 798 18.89 21.06 2.49
C MET A 798 19.80 21.64 1.41
N LYS A 799 19.68 21.17 0.16
CA LYS A 799 20.42 21.71 -1.00
C LYS A 799 19.98 23.12 -1.42
N CYS A 800 18.74 23.51 -1.10
CA CYS A 800 18.12 24.72 -1.65
C CYS A 800 18.85 26.04 -1.35
N PRO A 801 19.36 26.32 -0.13
CA PRO A 801 20.05 27.58 0.15
C PRO A 801 21.30 27.83 -0.72
N GLN A 802 22.09 26.79 -1.02
CA GLN A 802 23.24 26.91 -1.91
C GLN A 802 22.82 26.88 -3.39
N LEU A 803 21.80 26.09 -3.74
CA LEU A 803 21.21 26.10 -5.07
C LEU A 803 20.71 27.49 -5.48
N ILE A 804 20.02 28.20 -4.57
CA ILE A 804 19.51 29.56 -4.82
C ILE A 804 20.66 30.50 -5.21
N LYS A 805 21.79 30.45 -4.49
CA LYS A 805 22.98 31.27 -4.81
C LYS A 805 23.54 30.95 -6.20
N ALA A 806 23.56 29.68 -6.58
CA ALA A 806 24.02 29.26 -7.91
C ALA A 806 23.08 29.75 -9.01
N ILE A 807 21.76 29.69 -8.78
CA ILE A 807 20.73 30.20 -9.70
C ILE A 807 20.89 31.71 -9.90
N ASP A 808 21.10 32.48 -8.83
CA ASP A 808 21.34 33.93 -8.91
C ASP A 808 22.57 34.26 -9.77
N GLN A 809 23.66 33.50 -9.62
CA GLN A 809 24.87 33.65 -10.43
C GLN A 809 24.61 33.37 -11.92
N ASP A 810 23.86 32.31 -12.23
CA ASP A 810 23.49 31.98 -13.61
C ASP A 810 22.60 33.05 -14.25
N LEU A 811 21.62 33.56 -13.51
CA LEU A 811 20.75 34.63 -13.99
C LEU A 811 21.53 35.93 -14.22
N ALA A 812 22.46 36.28 -13.32
CA ALA A 812 23.37 37.41 -13.49
C ALA A 812 24.31 37.22 -14.70
N GLY A 813 24.70 35.97 -15.00
CA GLY A 813 25.45 35.59 -16.20
C GLY A 813 24.63 35.61 -17.50
N GLY A 814 23.33 35.93 -17.45
CA GLY A 814 22.45 36.01 -18.62
C GLY A 814 21.89 34.65 -19.08
N ASN A 815 22.06 33.59 -18.29
CA ASN A 815 21.47 32.29 -18.56
C ASN A 815 19.99 32.25 -18.13
N ALA A 816 19.22 31.35 -18.74
CA ALA A 816 17.90 30.98 -18.26
C ALA A 816 17.98 29.64 -17.52
N VAL A 817 17.24 29.50 -16.43
CA VAL A 817 17.40 28.38 -15.49
C VAL A 817 16.29 27.36 -15.67
N VAL A 818 16.66 26.08 -15.70
CA VAL A 818 15.75 24.94 -15.71
C VAL A 818 16.06 24.06 -14.51
N ILE A 819 15.06 23.70 -13.71
CA ILE A 819 15.21 22.89 -12.50
C ILE A 819 14.34 21.64 -12.65
N GLN A 820 14.98 20.48 -12.62
CA GLN A 820 14.31 19.19 -12.65
C GLN A 820 14.17 18.64 -11.22
N ILE A 821 12.92 18.36 -10.85
CA ILE A 821 12.55 17.70 -9.60
C ILE A 821 11.70 16.46 -9.89
N VAL A 822 11.63 15.52 -8.96
CA VAL A 822 10.74 14.35 -9.08
C VAL A 822 9.53 14.52 -8.16
N SER A 823 9.79 14.91 -6.92
CA SER A 823 8.79 15.02 -5.88
C SER A 823 8.33 16.47 -5.73
N THR A 824 7.01 16.68 -5.71
CA THR A 824 6.39 18.03 -5.76
C THR A 824 5.65 18.41 -4.47
N ASN A 825 5.60 17.50 -3.49
CA ASN A 825 4.77 17.60 -2.27
C ASN A 825 3.27 17.82 -2.53
N GLU A 826 2.76 17.45 -3.72
CA GLU A 826 1.36 17.70 -4.10
C GLU A 826 0.35 17.02 -3.16
N GLU A 827 0.50 15.73 -2.88
CA GLU A 827 -0.45 15.01 -2.03
C GLU A 827 -0.41 15.47 -0.57
N LEU A 828 0.78 15.76 -0.05
CA LEU A 828 0.93 16.36 1.28
C LEU A 828 0.20 17.70 1.35
N LEU A 829 0.41 18.57 0.35
CA LEU A 829 -0.28 19.86 0.28
C LEU A 829 -1.80 19.70 0.20
N LYS A 830 -2.31 18.79 -0.65
CA LYS A 830 -3.74 18.55 -0.78
C LYS A 830 -4.36 18.12 0.55
N ARG A 831 -3.73 17.19 1.27
CA ARG A 831 -4.22 16.72 2.56
C ARG A 831 -4.29 17.86 3.57
N ARG A 832 -3.21 18.61 3.74
CA ARG A 832 -3.14 19.73 4.69
C ARG A 832 -4.14 20.84 4.35
N LEU A 833 -4.33 21.14 3.06
CA LEU A 833 -5.36 22.09 2.62
C LEU A 833 -6.80 21.59 2.82
N ASN A 834 -7.03 20.28 2.95
CA ASN A 834 -8.37 19.74 3.26
C ASN A 834 -8.72 19.87 4.75
N GLU A 835 -7.72 20.05 5.62
CA GLU A 835 -7.92 20.30 7.05
C GLU A 835 -8.18 21.78 7.35
N VAL A 836 -7.80 22.68 6.44
CA VAL A 836 -7.97 24.13 6.58
C VAL A 836 -9.23 24.61 5.84
N PRO A 837 -10.18 25.28 6.52
CA PRO A 837 -11.33 25.90 5.87
C PRO A 837 -10.93 26.86 4.75
N ALA A 838 -11.70 26.90 3.67
CA ALA A 838 -11.37 27.73 2.49
C ALA A 838 -11.29 29.24 2.79
N GLU A 839 -11.93 29.70 3.87
CA GLU A 839 -11.92 31.07 4.36
C GLU A 839 -10.53 31.49 4.89
N GLU A 840 -9.77 30.54 5.42
CA GLU A 840 -8.43 30.73 5.99
C GLU A 840 -7.31 30.62 4.93
N TRP A 841 -7.63 30.32 3.67
CA TRP A 841 -6.63 30.16 2.60
C TRP A 841 -5.86 31.43 2.26
N LYS A 842 -6.31 32.58 2.75
CA LYS A 842 -5.60 33.85 2.60
C LYS A 842 -4.57 34.07 3.71
N ASP A 843 -4.60 33.30 4.81
CA ASP A 843 -3.69 33.42 5.96
C ASP A 843 -3.38 32.04 6.55
N LEU A 844 -2.51 31.29 5.88
CA LEU A 844 -2.22 29.91 6.28
C LEU A 844 -1.15 29.82 7.36
N ASN A 845 -1.42 29.04 8.40
CA ASN A 845 -0.40 28.50 9.29
C ASN A 845 -0.27 26.99 9.04
N LEU A 846 0.47 26.63 7.98
CA LEU A 846 0.63 25.25 7.54
C LEU A 846 2.10 24.82 7.60
N ASP A 847 2.35 23.69 8.27
CA ASP A 847 3.62 23.00 8.17
C ASP A 847 3.69 22.21 6.85
N LEU A 848 4.60 22.63 5.96
CA LEU A 848 4.87 21.99 4.67
C LEU A 848 6.26 21.33 4.65
N THR A 849 6.78 20.95 5.82
CA THR A 849 8.11 20.36 5.96
C THR A 849 8.10 18.85 5.76
N PRO A 850 9.23 18.21 5.39
CA PRO A 850 9.30 16.76 5.25
C PRO A 850 8.88 15.97 6.50
N ARG A 851 8.94 16.58 7.70
CA ARG A 851 8.48 16.00 8.97
C ARG A 851 7.08 15.40 8.88
N GLU A 852 6.24 16.04 8.10
CA GLU A 852 4.87 15.65 7.80
C GLU A 852 4.71 14.25 7.18
N TYR A 853 5.69 13.80 6.39
CA TYR A 853 5.66 12.44 5.84
C TYR A 853 5.82 11.37 6.92
N VAL A 854 6.60 11.67 7.96
CA VAL A 854 6.80 10.76 9.08
C VAL A 854 5.56 10.77 9.98
N MET A 855 4.99 11.95 10.21
CA MET A 855 3.74 12.09 10.97
C MET A 855 2.60 11.31 10.32
N ASP A 856 2.45 11.42 9.01
CA ASP A 856 1.46 10.65 8.26
C ASP A 856 1.69 9.15 8.35
N TYR A 857 2.93 8.70 8.20
CA TYR A 857 3.26 7.29 8.37
C TYR A 857 2.82 6.80 9.76
N LEU A 858 3.14 7.55 10.81
CA LEU A 858 2.77 7.18 12.17
C LEU A 858 1.25 7.11 12.36
N LEU A 859 0.50 8.10 11.87
CA LEU A 859 -0.94 8.17 12.08
C LEU A 859 -1.74 7.20 11.19
N SER A 860 -1.27 6.96 9.96
CA SER A 860 -2.05 6.27 8.92
C SER A 860 -1.59 4.83 8.68
N ALA A 861 -0.32 4.50 8.92
CA ALA A 861 0.30 3.26 8.46
C ALA A 861 1.00 2.45 9.56
N PHE A 862 1.38 3.08 10.68
CA PHE A 862 2.00 2.38 11.79
C PHE A 862 1.04 1.32 12.37
N PRO A 863 1.52 0.08 12.59
CA PRO A 863 0.64 -1.01 12.98
C PRO A 863 0.10 -0.79 14.38
N VAL A 864 -1.21 -0.58 14.48
CA VAL A 864 -1.94 -0.45 15.74
C VAL A 864 -3.12 -1.43 15.86
N HIS A 865 -3.49 -2.11 14.78
CA HIS A 865 -4.64 -3.02 14.77
C HIS A 865 -4.26 -4.36 15.37
N LEU A 866 -5.05 -4.81 16.34
CA LEU A 866 -4.87 -6.08 17.02
C LEU A 866 -5.26 -7.24 16.09
N HIS A 867 -4.52 -8.34 16.17
CA HIS A 867 -4.88 -9.62 15.54
C HIS A 867 -5.16 -10.69 16.59
N GLU A 868 -6.01 -11.66 16.24
CA GLU A 868 -6.22 -12.88 17.02
C GLU A 868 -5.40 -14.03 16.43
N ILE A 869 -4.78 -14.83 17.30
CA ILE A 869 -3.98 -15.99 16.90
C ILE A 869 -4.87 -17.23 16.92
N HIS A 870 -4.93 -17.93 15.79
CA HIS A 870 -5.71 -19.16 15.61
C HIS A 870 -4.77 -20.32 15.27
N SER A 871 -5.01 -21.49 15.87
CA SER A 871 -4.43 -22.75 15.42
C SER A 871 -5.29 -23.38 14.32
N SER A 872 -4.67 -23.76 13.20
CA SER A 872 -5.29 -24.58 12.17
C SER A 872 -5.51 -26.02 12.64
N ALA A 873 -6.29 -26.80 11.88
CA ALA A 873 -6.50 -28.23 12.14
C ALA A 873 -5.19 -29.04 12.13
N GLU A 874 -4.16 -28.55 11.43
CA GLU A 874 -2.83 -29.16 11.34
C GLU A 874 -1.86 -28.66 12.44
N GLY A 875 -2.33 -27.78 13.34
CA GLY A 875 -1.53 -27.24 14.45
C GLY A 875 -0.65 -26.04 14.09
N GLU A 876 -0.70 -25.53 12.85
CA GLU A 876 -0.01 -24.30 12.48
C GLU A 876 -0.79 -23.08 13.00
N GLU A 877 -0.10 -22.15 13.68
CA GLU A 877 -0.68 -20.92 14.22
C GLU A 877 -0.55 -19.76 13.24
N ARG A 878 -1.66 -19.07 12.97
CA ARG A 878 -1.73 -17.88 12.11
C ARG A 878 -2.53 -16.78 12.79
N SER A 879 -2.31 -15.53 12.42
CA SER A 879 -3.07 -14.41 13.00
C SER A 879 -3.93 -13.63 12.00
N GLU A 880 -5.14 -13.28 12.42
CA GLU A 880 -6.18 -12.59 11.64
C GLU A 880 -6.64 -11.31 12.35
N PRO A 881 -7.02 -10.24 11.63
CA PRO A 881 -7.45 -8.99 12.26
C PRO A 881 -8.62 -9.19 13.24
N ALA A 882 -8.52 -8.58 14.42
CA ALA A 882 -9.54 -8.63 15.45
C ALA A 882 -10.59 -7.53 15.26
N PHE A 883 -11.86 -7.87 15.46
CA PHE A 883 -13.00 -6.96 15.34
C PHE A 883 -13.85 -6.99 16.61
N ASP A 884 -14.42 -5.85 16.98
CA ASP A 884 -15.39 -5.76 18.06
C ASP A 884 -16.78 -6.26 17.63
N ALA A 885 -17.74 -6.21 18.56
CA ALA A 885 -19.11 -6.65 18.30
C ALA A 885 -19.84 -5.82 17.23
N ASP A 886 -19.39 -4.60 16.96
CA ASP A 886 -19.96 -3.69 15.96
C ASP A 886 -19.25 -3.82 14.59
N GLY A 887 -18.25 -4.71 14.48
CA GLY A 887 -17.47 -4.94 13.27
C GLY A 887 -16.35 -3.92 13.04
N SER A 888 -16.01 -3.11 14.04
CA SER A 888 -14.88 -2.16 13.97
C SER A 888 -13.57 -2.85 14.35
N PRO A 889 -12.44 -2.50 13.71
CA PRO A 889 -11.15 -3.13 14.02
C PRO A 889 -10.69 -2.72 15.41
N ILE A 890 -10.25 -3.69 16.20
CA ILE A 890 -9.72 -3.45 17.55
C ILE A 890 -8.29 -2.95 17.44
N VAL A 891 -7.92 -2.00 18.31
CA VAL A 891 -6.57 -1.45 18.38
C VAL A 891 -5.85 -1.94 19.64
N SER A 892 -4.56 -2.24 19.49
CA SER A 892 -3.66 -2.55 20.61
C SER A 892 -3.29 -1.25 21.31
N ALA A 893 -3.67 -1.12 22.60
CA ALA A 893 -3.37 0.07 23.39
C ALA A 893 -1.86 0.29 23.56
N GLU A 894 -1.08 -0.78 23.64
CA GLU A 894 0.38 -0.71 23.69
C GLU A 894 0.98 -0.17 22.39
N ALA A 895 0.51 -0.67 21.23
CA ALA A 895 0.97 -0.18 19.94
C ALA A 895 0.61 1.30 19.71
N VAL A 896 -0.57 1.72 20.17
CA VAL A 896 -1.01 3.12 20.16
C VAL A 896 -0.09 3.98 21.03
N ALA A 897 0.23 3.56 22.26
CA ALA A 897 1.14 4.29 23.13
C ALA A 897 2.55 4.42 22.54
N LEU A 898 3.06 3.38 21.88
CA LEU A 898 4.34 3.41 21.16
C LEU A 898 4.32 4.42 20.01
N ARG A 899 3.22 4.48 19.25
CA ARG A 899 3.01 5.47 18.18
C ARG A 899 2.96 6.89 18.73
N ASP A 900 2.16 7.12 19.75
CA ASP A 900 1.92 8.47 20.29
C ASP A 900 3.20 9.04 20.92
N ALA A 901 4.00 8.22 21.61
CA ALA A 901 5.32 8.61 22.12
C ALA A 901 6.31 8.99 21.00
N LEU A 902 6.21 8.35 19.81
CA LEU A 902 7.02 8.73 18.64
C LEU A 902 6.55 10.05 18.04
N VAL A 903 5.23 10.27 17.98
CA VAL A 903 4.62 11.52 17.50
C VAL A 903 5.13 12.70 18.32
N ASP A 904 5.11 12.60 19.65
CA ASP A 904 5.58 13.66 20.55
C ASP A 904 7.07 13.98 20.32
N LYS A 905 7.91 12.95 20.15
CA LYS A 905 9.35 13.12 19.89
C LYS A 905 9.64 13.75 18.52
N LEU A 906 8.85 13.43 17.50
CA LEU A 906 9.02 14.01 16.16
C LEU A 906 8.52 15.46 16.10
N ALA A 907 7.49 15.80 16.86
CA ALA A 907 6.95 17.16 16.90
C ALA A 907 7.98 18.21 17.38
N SER A 908 9.01 17.79 18.14
CA SER A 908 10.10 18.66 18.60
C SER A 908 11.28 18.81 17.64
N LEU A 909 11.29 18.12 16.49
CA LEU A 909 12.41 18.20 15.54
C LEU A 909 12.32 19.45 14.65
N ASP A 910 13.49 19.98 14.30
CA ASP A 910 13.64 21.19 13.49
C ASP A 910 12.97 21.02 12.11
N PRO A 911 12.03 21.92 11.73
CA PRO A 911 11.38 21.88 10.44
C PRO A 911 12.29 22.45 9.34
N ILE A 912 12.40 21.76 8.20
CA ILE A 912 13.03 22.28 6.98
C ILE A 912 11.97 22.44 5.89
N PRO A 913 11.74 23.64 5.32
CA PRO A 913 10.73 23.82 4.28
C PRO A 913 10.99 22.96 3.04
N GLY A 914 9.93 22.57 2.33
CA GLY A 914 10.02 21.89 1.03
C GLY A 914 10.85 22.67 0.00
N ALA A 915 11.55 21.97 -0.89
CA ALA A 915 12.40 22.61 -1.90
C ALA A 915 11.63 23.55 -2.84
N LEU A 916 10.43 23.15 -3.28
CA LEU A 916 9.61 23.96 -4.18
C LEU A 916 9.14 25.25 -3.49
N GLU A 917 8.72 25.16 -2.22
CA GLU A 917 8.38 26.30 -1.38
C GLU A 917 9.57 27.26 -1.22
N GLN A 918 10.78 26.75 -0.92
CA GLN A 918 11.97 27.60 -0.80
C GLN A 918 12.27 28.36 -2.09
N LEU A 919 12.20 27.69 -3.25
CA LEU A 919 12.44 28.31 -4.56
C LEU A 919 11.34 29.33 -4.92
N LEU A 920 10.07 29.00 -4.69
CA LEU A 920 8.95 29.91 -4.97
C LEU A 920 8.92 31.12 -4.04
N TRP A 921 9.24 30.95 -2.76
CA TRP A 921 9.25 32.06 -1.79
C TRP A 921 10.45 32.99 -1.99
N HIS A 922 11.56 32.48 -2.50
CA HIS A 922 12.73 33.30 -2.77
C HIS A 922 12.61 34.10 -4.08
N PHE A 923 12.32 33.43 -5.21
CA PHE A 923 12.27 34.08 -6.52
C PHE A 923 10.88 34.66 -6.87
N GLY A 924 9.84 34.23 -6.16
CA GLY A 924 8.47 34.64 -6.43
C GLY A 924 7.85 33.97 -7.67
N HIS A 925 6.52 33.83 -7.63
CA HIS A 925 5.76 33.17 -8.70
C HIS A 925 5.74 33.93 -10.04
N LYS A 926 6.21 35.19 -10.06
CA LYS A 926 6.30 36.01 -11.27
C LYS A 926 7.56 35.69 -12.08
N GLN A 927 8.65 35.28 -11.44
CA GLN A 927 9.91 34.92 -12.11
C GLN A 927 10.02 33.42 -12.40
N VAL A 928 9.32 32.59 -11.62
CA VAL A 928 9.35 31.13 -11.71
C VAL A 928 8.16 30.60 -12.51
N ALA A 929 8.47 29.84 -13.55
CA ALA A 929 7.53 29.04 -14.33
C ALA A 929 7.40 27.65 -13.71
N GLU A 930 6.31 27.39 -13.00
CA GLU A 930 6.07 26.09 -12.37
C GLU A 930 5.33 25.17 -13.35
N VAL A 931 5.98 24.08 -13.77
CA VAL A 931 5.46 23.06 -14.70
C VAL A 931 5.45 21.70 -14.00
N THR A 932 4.70 21.63 -12.91
CA THR A 932 4.59 20.45 -12.03
C THR A 932 3.19 19.82 -12.09
N GLY A 933 2.99 18.69 -11.41
CA GLY A 933 1.67 18.07 -11.22
C GLY A 933 0.71 18.85 -10.31
N ARG A 934 1.23 19.79 -9.51
CA ARG A 934 0.45 20.47 -8.46
C ARG A 934 -0.75 21.24 -9.00
N SER A 935 -1.93 20.91 -8.50
CA SER A 935 -3.14 21.71 -8.72
C SER A 935 -3.20 23.00 -7.88
N LYS A 936 -2.37 23.12 -6.83
CA LYS A 936 -2.31 24.28 -5.93
C LYS A 936 -0.87 24.52 -5.48
N ARG A 937 -0.52 25.78 -5.22
CA ARG A 937 0.76 26.19 -4.62
C ARG A 937 0.54 27.16 -3.48
N VAL A 938 1.53 27.27 -2.59
CA VAL A 938 1.50 28.20 -1.46
C VAL A 938 2.49 29.32 -1.72
N LEU A 939 1.97 30.54 -1.81
CA LEU A 939 2.74 31.75 -2.04
C LEU A 939 2.97 32.47 -0.72
N LYS A 940 4.13 33.10 -0.60
CA LYS A 940 4.50 33.95 0.53
C LYS A 940 4.59 35.39 0.04
N ASP A 941 3.89 36.30 0.72
CA ASP A 941 3.98 37.73 0.44
C ASP A 941 5.12 38.40 1.23
N ASP A 942 5.34 39.69 0.97
CA ASP A 942 6.41 40.49 1.59
C ASP A 942 6.22 40.65 3.11
N SER A 943 4.99 40.49 3.62
CA SER A 943 4.68 40.50 5.06
C SER A 943 4.95 39.15 5.74
N GLY A 944 5.30 38.14 4.95
CA GLY A 944 5.56 36.77 5.39
C GLY A 944 4.30 35.90 5.46
N ARG A 945 3.15 36.41 5.03
CA ARG A 945 1.86 35.73 5.07
C ARG A 945 1.75 34.73 3.92
N LEU A 946 1.19 33.56 4.23
CA LEU A 946 1.03 32.46 3.28
C LEU A 946 -0.38 32.44 2.70
N SER A 947 -0.49 32.29 1.38
CA SER A 947 -1.76 32.21 0.66
C SER A 947 -1.78 31.10 -0.39
N VAL A 948 -2.96 30.51 -0.64
CA VAL A 948 -3.14 29.47 -1.65
C VAL A 948 -3.41 30.08 -3.02
N ASP A 949 -2.62 29.67 -4.02
CA ASP A 949 -2.88 29.93 -5.43
C ASP A 949 -3.30 28.65 -6.15
N SER A 950 -4.46 28.68 -6.82
CA SER A 950 -5.04 27.52 -7.51
C SER A 950 -4.62 27.50 -8.98
N ARG A 951 -4.08 26.36 -9.42
CA ARG A 951 -3.57 26.16 -10.78
C ARG A 951 -4.59 25.36 -11.59
N GLY A 952 -5.14 25.98 -12.64
CA GLY A 952 -6.18 25.41 -13.48
C GLY A 952 -5.66 24.49 -14.58
N ALA A 953 -6.59 23.81 -15.27
CA ALA A 953 -6.26 23.08 -16.50
C ALA A 953 -5.74 24.07 -17.56
N GLY A 954 -4.49 23.91 -17.99
CA GLY A 954 -3.81 24.81 -18.91
C GLY A 954 -2.71 25.68 -18.29
N THR A 955 -2.62 25.76 -16.95
CA THR A 955 -1.56 26.55 -16.28
C THR A 955 -0.16 26.09 -16.68
N ASN A 956 0.09 24.78 -16.77
CA ASN A 956 1.39 24.25 -17.22
C ASN A 956 1.77 24.73 -18.64
N ILE A 957 0.79 24.94 -19.53
CA ILE A 957 1.03 25.47 -20.88
C ILE A 957 1.37 26.96 -20.80
N ALA A 958 0.58 27.74 -20.06
CA ALA A 958 0.84 29.16 -19.86
C ALA A 958 2.22 29.42 -19.22
N GLU A 959 2.60 28.63 -18.20
CA GLU A 959 3.90 28.71 -17.52
C GLU A 959 5.05 28.35 -18.48
N THR A 960 4.87 27.31 -19.31
CA THR A 960 5.86 26.96 -20.35
C THR A 960 6.01 28.08 -21.37
N ASN A 961 4.90 28.64 -21.85
CA ASN A 961 4.91 29.75 -22.80
C ASN A 961 5.61 30.97 -22.21
N ALA A 962 5.29 31.35 -20.96
CA ALA A 962 5.91 32.48 -20.28
C ALA A 962 7.44 32.33 -20.12
N PHE A 963 7.92 31.09 -19.92
CA PHE A 963 9.36 30.83 -19.93
C PHE A 963 9.97 30.96 -21.35
N MET A 964 9.30 30.41 -22.36
CA MET A 964 9.79 30.42 -23.76
C MET A 964 9.70 31.82 -24.41
N THR A 965 8.78 32.68 -23.97
CA THR A 965 8.71 34.10 -24.37
C THR A 965 9.73 34.98 -23.63
N GLY A 966 10.23 34.51 -22.48
CA GLY A 966 11.17 35.24 -21.64
C GLY A 966 10.52 36.10 -20.56
N ASP A 967 9.20 36.04 -20.41
CA ASP A 967 8.48 36.68 -19.30
C ASP A 967 8.93 36.10 -17.94
N LYS A 968 9.33 34.83 -17.95
CA LYS A 968 9.89 34.10 -16.81
C LYS A 968 11.28 33.56 -17.14
N GLN A 969 12.19 33.62 -16.16
CA GLN A 969 13.60 33.27 -16.36
C GLN A 969 13.99 31.94 -15.71
N ILE A 970 13.17 31.43 -14.80
CA ILE A 970 13.38 30.17 -14.10
C ILE A 970 12.22 29.25 -14.43
N LEU A 971 12.48 27.99 -14.78
CA LEU A 971 11.46 26.97 -14.98
C LEU A 971 11.72 25.78 -14.06
N ILE A 972 10.71 25.34 -13.33
CA ILE A 972 10.76 24.14 -12.48
C ILE A 972 9.78 23.12 -13.05
N PHE A 973 10.24 21.90 -13.33
CA PHE A 973 9.37 20.84 -13.84
C PHE A 973 9.53 19.53 -13.09
N SER A 974 8.44 18.76 -13.06
CA SER A 974 8.42 17.36 -12.64
C SER A 974 7.97 16.45 -13.77
N ASP A 975 8.18 15.13 -13.67
CA ASP A 975 7.78 14.18 -14.73
C ASP A 975 6.28 14.31 -15.10
N ALA A 976 5.42 14.42 -14.08
CA ALA A 976 3.98 14.61 -14.25
C ALA A 976 3.61 15.91 -14.99
N GLY A 977 4.31 17.01 -14.71
CA GLY A 977 4.03 18.31 -15.34
C GLY A 977 4.77 18.53 -16.67
N GLY A 978 5.96 17.96 -16.82
CA GLY A 978 6.84 18.18 -17.97
C GLY A 978 6.65 17.22 -19.14
N THR A 979 5.79 16.21 -18.99
CA THR A 979 5.44 15.28 -20.07
C THR A 979 4.96 16.07 -21.30
N GLY A 980 5.56 15.79 -22.46
CA GLY A 980 5.22 16.44 -23.74
C GLY A 980 5.76 17.86 -23.94
N ARG A 981 6.60 18.37 -23.03
CA ARG A 981 7.10 19.75 -23.12
C ARG A 981 8.58 19.79 -23.47
N SER A 982 9.03 20.92 -24.00
CA SER A 982 10.43 21.21 -24.35
C SER A 982 10.80 22.60 -23.86
N TYR A 983 11.98 22.73 -23.26
CA TYR A 983 12.48 23.95 -22.58
C TYR A 983 13.84 24.42 -23.10
N HIS A 984 14.35 23.78 -24.16
CA HIS A 984 15.59 24.17 -24.83
C HIS A 984 15.58 25.61 -25.32
N ALA A 985 16.75 26.15 -25.66
CA ALA A 985 16.89 27.46 -26.29
C ALA A 985 16.46 27.40 -27.77
N ASP A 986 15.18 27.14 -28.04
CA ASP A 986 14.66 26.97 -29.41
C ASP A 986 14.90 28.23 -30.27
N LEU A 987 15.43 28.04 -31.48
CA LEU A 987 15.62 29.12 -32.46
C LEU A 987 14.31 29.81 -32.85
N ASN A 988 13.17 29.12 -32.73
CA ASN A 988 11.85 29.69 -33.00
C ASN A 988 11.26 30.45 -31.80
N ALA A 989 11.86 30.34 -30.61
CA ALA A 989 11.39 31.04 -29.42
C ALA A 989 12.05 32.42 -29.26
N VAL A 990 11.41 33.29 -28.48
CA VAL A 990 11.94 34.61 -28.11
C VAL A 990 13.08 34.44 -27.10
N ASN A 991 12.88 33.60 -26.08
CA ASN A 991 13.91 33.32 -25.10
C ASN A 991 14.94 32.31 -25.65
N ARG A 992 16.03 32.82 -26.21
CA ARG A 992 17.16 32.04 -26.76
C ARG A 992 18.38 31.95 -25.82
N ARG A 993 18.24 32.40 -24.57
CA ARG A 993 19.33 32.39 -23.57
C ARG A 993 19.83 30.96 -23.33
N ARG A 994 21.13 30.80 -23.06
CA ARG A 994 21.70 29.49 -22.72
C ARG A 994 20.98 28.90 -21.49
N ARG A 995 20.72 27.59 -21.50
CA ARG A 995 20.00 26.92 -20.43
C ARG A 995 20.96 26.37 -19.38
N SER A 996 20.83 26.84 -18.15
CA SER A 996 21.47 26.24 -16.98
C SER A 996 20.48 25.26 -16.35
N HIS A 997 20.69 23.96 -16.55
CA HIS A 997 19.77 22.92 -16.12
C HIS A 997 20.29 22.22 -14.87
N TYR A 998 19.68 22.55 -13.73
CA TYR A 998 19.89 21.89 -12.45
C TYR A 998 19.07 20.61 -12.33
N LEU A 999 19.75 19.49 -12.22
CA LEU A 999 19.13 18.24 -11.78
C LEU A 999 19.16 18.22 -10.25
N LEU A 1000 18.14 18.83 -9.64
CA LEU A 1000 18.02 18.91 -8.18
C LEU A 1000 17.66 17.56 -7.57
N GLU A 1001 16.77 16.82 -8.23
CA GLU A 1001 16.37 15.47 -7.83
C GLU A 1001 16.36 14.56 -9.05
N ALA A 1002 17.25 13.56 -9.07
CA ALA A 1002 17.34 12.61 -10.18
C ALA A 1002 16.23 11.54 -10.17
N GLY A 1003 15.66 11.28 -9.00
CA GLY A 1003 14.78 10.12 -8.75
C GLY A 1003 15.53 8.80 -8.86
N TRP A 1004 14.83 7.69 -8.61
CA TRP A 1004 15.41 6.33 -8.57
C TRP A 1004 15.63 5.70 -9.95
N ARG A 1005 15.10 6.33 -11.01
CA ARG A 1005 15.09 5.82 -12.38
C ARG A 1005 15.96 6.68 -13.28
N ALA A 1006 17.16 6.17 -13.59
CA ALA A 1006 18.13 6.85 -14.43
C ALA A 1006 17.57 7.24 -15.81
N ASP A 1007 16.70 6.41 -16.38
CA ASP A 1007 16.03 6.66 -17.64
C ASP A 1007 15.12 7.89 -17.58
N ASN A 1008 14.36 8.06 -16.49
CA ASN A 1008 13.53 9.25 -16.27
C ASN A 1008 14.39 10.51 -16.11
N ALA A 1009 15.52 10.41 -15.39
CA ALA A 1009 16.45 11.53 -15.22
C ALA A 1009 16.97 12.02 -16.58
N ILE A 1010 17.46 11.11 -17.42
CA ILE A 1010 17.97 11.39 -18.78
C ILE A 1010 16.88 11.95 -19.69
N GLN A 1011 15.65 11.40 -19.63
CA GLN A 1011 14.51 11.95 -20.38
C GLN A 1011 14.22 13.41 -19.99
N GLY A 1012 14.41 13.76 -18.71
CA GLY A 1012 14.31 15.12 -18.22
C GLY A 1012 15.40 16.05 -18.77
N LEU A 1013 16.66 15.61 -18.82
CA LEU A 1013 17.75 16.36 -19.47
C LEU A 1013 17.45 16.65 -20.95
N GLY A 1014 16.88 15.67 -21.64
CA GLY A 1014 16.40 15.82 -23.01
C GLY A 1014 15.25 16.83 -23.17
N ARG A 1015 14.70 17.43 -22.10
CA ARG A 1015 13.73 18.52 -22.20
C ARG A 1015 14.41 19.86 -22.50
N SER A 1016 15.64 20.07 -22.03
CA SER A 1016 16.42 21.30 -22.28
C SER A 1016 17.50 21.13 -23.35
N HIS A 1017 17.83 19.89 -23.75
CA HIS A 1017 18.70 19.59 -24.89
C HIS A 1017 17.88 18.94 -26.02
N ARG A 1018 17.65 19.69 -27.10
CA ARG A 1018 16.76 19.30 -28.21
C ARG A 1018 17.31 19.79 -29.53
N THR A 1019 16.70 19.33 -30.62
CA THR A 1019 17.00 19.83 -31.96
C THR A 1019 16.57 21.26 -32.12
N ASN A 1020 17.19 21.99 -33.07
CA ASN A 1020 16.84 23.39 -33.35
C ASN A 1020 17.17 24.36 -32.20
N GLN A 1021 18.15 24.03 -31.36
CA GLN A 1021 18.59 24.89 -30.25
C GLN A 1021 19.65 25.92 -30.69
N ALA A 1022 19.53 27.15 -30.20
CA ALA A 1022 20.46 28.25 -30.39
C ALA A 1022 21.78 28.05 -29.63
N SER A 1023 21.75 27.31 -28.52
CA SER A 1023 22.92 26.96 -27.71
C SER A 1023 22.68 25.66 -26.95
N ALA A 1024 23.76 24.93 -26.67
CA ALA A 1024 23.73 23.76 -25.82
C ALA A 1024 23.63 24.13 -24.33
N PRO A 1025 22.89 23.36 -23.52
CA PRO A 1025 22.75 23.63 -22.10
C PRO A 1025 24.04 23.34 -21.32
N VAL A 1026 24.10 23.89 -20.10
CA VAL A 1026 25.00 23.40 -19.05
C VAL A 1026 24.18 22.54 -18.11
N PHE A 1027 24.56 21.28 -17.93
CA PHE A 1027 23.93 20.37 -16.98
C PHE A 1027 24.63 20.44 -15.63
N ARG A 1028 23.85 20.69 -14.58
CA ARG A 1028 24.33 20.81 -13.20
C ARG A 1028 23.64 19.80 -12.28
N PRO A 1029 24.17 18.57 -12.19
CA PRO A 1029 23.77 17.62 -11.16
C PRO A 1029 24.05 18.21 -9.78
N VAL A 1030 23.06 18.22 -8.90
CA VAL A 1030 23.19 18.76 -7.54
C VAL A 1030 23.27 17.62 -6.54
N THR A 1031 24.35 17.56 -5.76
CA THR A 1031 24.56 16.52 -4.74
C THR A 1031 25.06 17.14 -3.44
N THR A 1032 24.82 16.48 -2.31
CA THR A 1032 25.47 16.82 -1.03
C THR A 1032 26.75 16.00 -0.79
N ASN A 1033 27.50 16.36 0.26
CA ASN A 1033 28.61 15.57 0.82
C ASN A 1033 28.14 14.29 1.56
N VAL A 1034 26.83 14.01 1.64
CA VAL A 1034 26.31 12.76 2.22
C VAL A 1034 26.66 11.59 1.31
N ARG A 1035 27.45 10.65 1.83
CA ARG A 1035 28.04 9.54 1.05
C ARG A 1035 27.00 8.70 0.30
N GLY A 1036 25.82 8.49 0.88
CA GLY A 1036 24.72 7.74 0.27
C GLY A 1036 24.20 8.39 -1.00
N GLU A 1037 23.94 9.70 -0.96
CA GLU A 1037 23.49 10.47 -2.12
C GLU A 1037 24.60 10.59 -3.16
N ARG A 1038 25.82 10.91 -2.73
CA ARG A 1038 26.96 11.08 -3.64
C ARG A 1038 27.24 9.83 -4.46
N ARG A 1039 27.14 8.64 -3.85
CA ARG A 1039 27.30 7.35 -4.55
C ARG A 1039 26.19 7.12 -5.58
N PHE A 1040 24.97 7.54 -5.27
CA PHE A 1040 23.83 7.41 -6.18
C PHE A 1040 24.00 8.32 -7.41
N ILE A 1041 24.31 9.60 -7.18
CA ILE A 1041 24.55 10.59 -8.23
C ILE A 1041 25.80 10.25 -9.05
N SER A 1042 26.89 9.78 -8.43
CA SER A 1042 28.09 9.37 -9.16
C SER A 1042 27.81 8.21 -10.12
N THR A 1043 26.98 7.24 -9.71
CA THR A 1043 26.62 6.11 -10.58
C THR A 1043 25.75 6.55 -11.77
N LEU A 1044 24.90 7.57 -11.59
CA LEU A 1044 24.17 8.20 -12.69
C LEU A 1044 25.13 8.93 -13.63
N LEU A 1045 26.09 9.67 -13.06
CA LEU A 1045 27.05 10.46 -13.80
C LEU A 1045 28.07 9.63 -14.56
N ASP A 1046 28.57 8.52 -14.02
CA ASP A 1046 29.43 7.60 -14.75
C ASP A 1046 28.71 7.05 -15.99
N GLY A 1047 27.39 6.84 -15.91
CA GLY A 1047 26.55 6.54 -17.06
C GLY A 1047 26.41 7.71 -18.06
N TRP A 1048 26.46 8.95 -17.58
CA TRP A 1048 26.33 10.18 -18.39
C TRP A 1048 27.64 10.61 -19.02
N THR A 1049 28.76 10.49 -18.32
CA THR A 1049 30.11 10.79 -18.81
C THR A 1049 30.59 9.70 -19.76
N ALA A 1050 30.26 8.43 -19.53
CA ALA A 1050 30.37 7.40 -20.57
C ALA A 1050 29.55 7.77 -21.82
N SER A 1051 28.45 8.51 -21.67
CA SER A 1051 27.69 9.02 -22.81
C SER A 1051 28.25 10.29 -23.46
N ALA A 1052 29.17 11.02 -22.81
CA ALA A 1052 29.56 12.38 -23.23
C ALA A 1052 31.07 12.60 -23.47
N LEU A 1053 32.00 11.91 -22.79
CA LEU A 1053 33.44 12.14 -22.94
C LEU A 1053 34.24 10.85 -22.71
N SER A 1054 34.88 10.32 -23.76
CA SER A 1054 35.91 9.27 -23.68
C SER A 1054 37.15 9.81 -22.96
N HIS A 1055 37.76 9.04 -22.04
CA HIS A 1055 39.22 8.82 -21.88
C HIS A 1055 39.43 7.65 -20.89
N GLY A 1056 39.70 6.45 -21.41
CA GLY A 1056 40.34 5.35 -20.68
C GLY A 1056 39.55 4.71 -19.52
N GLY A 1057 38.77 3.67 -19.80
CA GLY A 1057 38.22 2.80 -18.75
C GLY A 1057 37.38 1.65 -19.30
N LYS A 1058 37.97 0.46 -19.40
CA LYS A 1058 37.27 -0.78 -19.75
C LYS A 1058 36.14 -1.04 -18.74
N GLY A 1059 34.92 -1.18 -19.27
CA GLY A 1059 33.79 -1.91 -18.66
C GLY A 1059 33.29 -1.37 -17.33
N LYS A 1060 32.17 -0.63 -17.35
CA LYS A 1060 31.18 -0.54 -16.27
C LYS A 1060 30.02 0.36 -16.71
N LEU A 1061 29.10 -0.18 -17.52
CA LEU A 1061 27.72 0.26 -17.49
C LEU A 1061 26.89 -0.94 -17.02
N VAL A 1062 26.00 -0.70 -16.06
CA VAL A 1062 25.16 -1.69 -15.34
C VAL A 1062 25.84 -2.35 -14.15
N VAL A 1063 26.09 -1.52 -13.14
CA VAL A 1063 25.82 -1.89 -11.75
C VAL A 1063 24.85 -0.84 -11.18
N THR A 1064 23.76 -0.56 -11.90
CA THR A 1064 22.85 0.55 -11.54
C THR A 1064 21.44 0.09 -11.17
N ALA A 1065 21.04 -1.15 -11.49
CA ALA A 1065 19.74 -1.69 -11.07
C ALA A 1065 19.86 -2.70 -9.92
N SER A 1066 20.82 -3.63 -9.97
CA SER A 1066 20.97 -4.69 -8.96
C SER A 1066 21.61 -4.22 -7.66
N LEU A 1067 22.30 -3.07 -7.66
CA LEU A 1067 22.90 -2.51 -6.44
C LEU A 1067 21.91 -1.67 -5.62
N ILE A 1068 20.85 -1.14 -6.25
CA ILE A 1068 19.79 -0.40 -5.55
C ILE A 1068 18.96 -1.33 -4.65
N LEU A 1069 18.86 -2.62 -5.02
CA LEU A 1069 18.19 -3.66 -4.20
C LEU A 1069 19.07 -4.26 -3.10
N ARG A 1070 20.38 -3.99 -3.06
CA ARG A 1070 21.30 -4.50 -2.02
C ARG A 1070 21.71 -3.44 -0.99
N ILE A 1071 21.20 -2.22 -1.10
CA ILE A 1071 21.53 -1.09 -0.18
C ILE A 1071 20.33 -0.70 0.71
N THR A 1072 19.20 -1.41 0.60
CA THR A 1072 18.10 -1.36 1.59
C THR A 1072 18.21 -2.48 2.58
#